data_AF-A0A7V5VMW9-F1
#
_entry.id   AF-A0A7V5VMW9-F1
#
_cell.length_a   1.000
_cell.length_b   1.000
_cell.length_c   1.000
_cell.angle_alpha   90.00
_cell.angle_beta   90.00
_cell.angle_gamma   90.00
#
_symmetry.space_group_name_H-M   'P 1'
#
loop_
_entity.id
_entity.type
_entity.pdbx_description
1 polymer ?
#
loop_
_entity_poly.entity_id
_entity_poly.type
_entity_poly.pdbx_seq_one_letter_code
_entity_poly.pdbx_strand_id
1 'polypeptide(L)'
;MEKRLLVMAALAGLGVLLSGCQGVPPGVKPPEITQQEREKQEQERKEQEKWEAKDQEERAKEEAKQPESRIGTVGMLAVTRVEVFPRNRLVSKDGTVALNIYLNNPSANEVTEEIALTLDGERLGSQKASLKPGETRHLHFQIQGFATPGPKAIEVAGQKIDIQVVEPQPGRGGTVSTDAKVVSTPEGLHEPGVPGGKIVIATISGPKTLNPVVAQETSSTDITGLMHASLIETQWEDYTPAPGLAVAWELSPDKRELTLHLRRGVRWSDGTCCFSADDVLFTYNDLHLNPEVNSAGRDLLYVEGKPLEFVKVDDETVKVIMPKPFRPIFWSLTFAILPKFKLADKVAKLNPGAKGYFEGLKKVLEDNRRALQEISPEKLIELDRKLSALGEAVNAQQLDQVRLSVSTVKETLQALQAAVPEEKAELIEALQRATDDAQKLGEQAEANKWAGVSPELFNTTWSLGTPASEFVGLGPYRFVRYDVDQQVVLERNPYYWKIDPNGVQLPYFDQFVFLIVPNLDTAFLKFKSGEIDVVAPRPSDWPQLMEGVKDLERDCVQKTSDVTICFNSVNNWKLLRNGPTFGETYLAFNQDVEKVAPDKPFYKALQAVFRHVQFRRAMAHAVDKESIIENIYNGLAVPQWSPVSIPSPYYDKSESFTKYEYSLQRAAQLLDELGLKDTDGDGVRNITDEFLKNFANPEDRPTDLAALGPERDRELEFTLATNSGNQIRERIVSLLVNDFAKIGVKANPRPMDFNALVNQLTTSTFEAMVLGLTGSPEPNNGSNVWKTNGRLHFWRYSSKEKPPAWEKRVDELFDLGATTFDEDEVKRIYKEFQKIVSENLPYIYLVNQQFLYASKADLGNNENFKPNWGVLAFADTLWWKNEQRRK
;
A
#
# COMPACT_ATOMS: atom_id res chain seq x y z
N MET A 1 -43.42 4.80 -14.74
CA MET A 1 -42.78 5.85 -13.93
C MET A 1 -43.58 6.18 -12.66
N GLU A 2 -44.92 6.18 -12.64
CA GLU A 2 -45.68 6.49 -11.41
C GLU A 2 -45.70 5.40 -10.30
N LYS A 3 -45.46 4.12 -10.61
CA LYS A 3 -45.31 3.06 -9.58
C LYS A 3 -43.91 2.99 -8.93
N ARG A 4 -42.92 3.73 -9.45
CA ARG A 4 -41.57 3.85 -8.82
C ARG A 4 -41.48 5.03 -7.84
N LEU A 5 -42.40 5.99 -7.91
CA LEU A 5 -42.43 7.14 -6.99
C LEU A 5 -43.02 6.80 -5.61
N LEU A 6 -43.94 5.84 -5.53
CA LEU A 6 -44.56 5.46 -4.24
C LEU A 6 -43.64 4.62 -3.33
N VAL A 7 -42.64 3.94 -3.90
CA VAL A 7 -41.69 3.10 -3.14
C VAL A 7 -40.52 3.92 -2.58
N MET A 8 -40.14 5.03 -3.24
CA MET A 8 -39.12 5.93 -2.72
C MET A 8 -39.63 6.85 -1.59
N ALA A 9 -40.94 7.11 -1.52
CA ALA A 9 -41.53 7.91 -0.43
C ALA A 9 -41.64 7.16 0.91
N ALA A 10 -41.62 5.81 0.89
CA ALA A 10 -41.64 5.00 2.12
C ALA A 10 -40.26 4.83 2.77
N LEU A 11 -39.17 5.02 1.99
CA LEU A 11 -37.79 4.92 2.48
C LEU A 11 -37.25 6.25 3.07
N ALA A 12 -37.91 7.37 2.79
CA ALA A 12 -37.51 8.69 3.31
C ALA A 12 -38.09 9.02 4.71
N GLY A 13 -38.89 8.13 5.31
CA GLY A 13 -39.57 8.36 6.59
C GLY A 13 -38.99 7.64 7.81
N LEU A 14 -37.88 6.90 7.67
CA LEU A 14 -37.31 6.03 8.72
C LEU A 14 -35.89 6.44 9.15
N GLY A 15 -35.59 7.74 9.04
CA GLY A 15 -34.34 8.36 9.51
C GLY A 15 -34.45 9.07 10.86
N VAL A 16 -35.45 8.77 11.69
CA VAL A 16 -35.60 9.40 13.02
C VAL A 16 -36.05 8.34 14.02
N LEU A 17 -35.31 8.26 15.14
CA LEU A 17 -35.41 7.31 16.28
C LEU A 17 -34.63 6.00 16.12
N LEU A 18 -33.33 6.05 16.45
CA LEU A 18 -32.75 5.24 17.53
C LEU A 18 -31.34 5.77 17.87
N SER A 19 -31.32 6.93 18.50
CA SER A 19 -30.27 7.30 19.44
C SER A 19 -30.74 6.95 20.85
N GLY A 20 -30.02 6.05 21.50
CA GLY A 20 -29.94 5.97 22.96
C GLY A 20 -31.07 5.22 23.68
N CYS A 21 -30.66 4.20 24.44
CA CYS A 21 -31.19 4.01 25.79
C CYS A 21 -30.08 3.48 26.69
N GLN A 22 -29.41 4.42 27.35
CA GLN A 22 -29.04 4.24 28.75
C GLN A 22 -30.33 4.08 29.58
N GLY A 23 -30.29 3.17 30.56
CA GLY A 23 -31.14 3.02 31.74
C GLY A 23 -32.57 3.59 31.71
N VAL A 24 -33.56 2.71 31.58
CA VAL A 24 -34.93 3.00 32.03
C VAL A 24 -34.97 2.85 33.57
N PRO A 25 -35.46 3.85 34.33
CA PRO A 25 -35.68 3.72 35.77
C PRO A 25 -36.74 2.64 36.08
N PRO A 26 -36.64 1.89 37.20
CA PRO A 26 -37.63 0.87 37.54
C PRO A 26 -39.01 1.51 37.79
N GLY A 27 -40.02 1.20 36.97
CA GLY A 27 -41.41 1.56 37.23
C GLY A 27 -42.25 2.07 36.05
N VAL A 28 -41.68 2.32 34.88
CA VAL A 28 -42.45 2.76 33.70
C VAL A 28 -42.77 1.56 32.80
N LYS A 29 -44.05 1.19 32.69
CA LYS A 29 -44.50 0.20 31.71
C LYS A 29 -44.33 0.76 30.29
N PRO A 30 -43.70 0.02 29.36
CA PRO A 30 -43.63 0.44 27.96
C PRO A 30 -45.04 0.51 27.34
N PRO A 31 -45.26 1.38 26.32
CA PRO A 31 -46.56 1.52 25.68
C PRO A 31 -46.98 0.20 25.02
N GLU A 32 -48.26 -0.17 25.17
CA GLU A 32 -48.83 -1.34 24.52
C GLU A 32 -48.82 -1.14 23.00
N ILE A 33 -48.01 -1.96 22.31
CA ILE A 33 -47.98 -2.06 20.85
C ILE A 33 -49.39 -2.41 20.37
N THR A 34 -49.92 -1.64 19.44
CA THR A 34 -51.28 -1.85 18.91
C THR A 34 -51.36 -3.14 18.09
N GLN A 35 -52.54 -3.72 17.96
CA GLN A 35 -52.72 -4.97 17.21
C GLN A 35 -52.31 -4.82 15.73
N GLN A 36 -52.52 -3.65 15.13
CA GLN A 36 -52.06 -3.34 13.77
C GLN A 36 -50.53 -3.29 13.65
N GLU A 37 -49.82 -2.78 14.66
CA GLU A 37 -48.35 -2.77 14.67
C GLU A 37 -47.76 -4.17 14.85
N ARG A 38 -48.40 -5.03 15.66
CA ARG A 38 -48.03 -6.45 15.75
C ARG A 38 -48.24 -7.19 14.43
N GLU A 39 -49.37 -6.96 13.76
CA GLU A 39 -49.66 -7.57 12.46
C GLU A 39 -48.68 -7.10 11.37
N LYS A 40 -48.30 -5.82 11.39
CA LYS A 40 -47.30 -5.26 10.47
C LYS A 40 -45.90 -5.85 10.70
N GLN A 41 -45.46 -5.95 11.96
CA GLN A 41 -44.17 -6.58 12.30
C GLN A 41 -44.15 -8.08 11.97
N GLU A 42 -45.25 -8.79 12.17
CA GLU A 42 -45.40 -10.20 11.78
C GLU A 42 -45.32 -10.36 10.25
N GLN A 43 -45.84 -9.40 9.50
CA GLN A 43 -45.85 -9.41 8.04
C GLN A 43 -44.47 -9.05 7.46
N GLU A 44 -43.78 -8.07 8.05
CA GLU A 44 -42.39 -7.73 7.72
C GLU A 44 -41.43 -8.87 8.06
N ARG A 45 -41.59 -9.53 9.23
CA ARG A 45 -40.80 -10.72 9.59
C ARG A 45 -41.01 -11.86 8.59
N LYS A 46 -42.25 -12.09 8.15
CA LYS A 46 -42.57 -13.12 7.14
C LYS A 46 -42.05 -12.79 5.74
N GLU A 47 -41.95 -11.51 5.37
CA GLU A 47 -41.32 -11.09 4.12
C GLU A 47 -39.80 -11.20 4.18
N GLN A 48 -39.19 -10.89 5.33
CA GLN A 48 -37.76 -11.08 5.57
C GLN A 48 -37.39 -12.56 5.59
N GLU A 49 -38.16 -13.42 6.28
CA GLU A 49 -37.98 -14.88 6.28
C GLU A 49 -38.14 -15.47 4.86
N LYS A 50 -39.07 -14.94 4.04
CA LYS A 50 -39.21 -15.33 2.63
C LYS A 50 -38.05 -14.87 1.76
N TRP A 51 -37.51 -13.68 2.01
CA TRP A 51 -36.35 -13.17 1.30
C TRP A 51 -35.10 -13.98 1.68
N GLU A 52 -34.88 -14.25 2.96
CA GLU A 52 -33.77 -15.07 3.47
C GLU A 52 -33.86 -16.51 2.96
N ALA A 53 -35.06 -17.10 2.90
CA ALA A 53 -35.26 -18.44 2.33
C ALA A 53 -35.01 -18.45 0.82
N LYS A 54 -35.41 -17.41 0.09
CA LYS A 54 -35.16 -17.30 -1.36
C LYS A 54 -33.67 -17.04 -1.64
N ASP A 55 -33.00 -16.26 -0.81
CA ASP A 55 -31.56 -15.98 -0.84
C ASP A 55 -30.75 -17.23 -0.44
N GLN A 56 -31.23 -18.05 0.49
CA GLN A 56 -30.68 -19.37 0.77
C GLN A 56 -30.91 -20.36 -0.39
N GLU A 57 -32.06 -20.31 -1.06
CA GLU A 57 -32.35 -21.15 -2.22
C GLU A 57 -31.55 -20.73 -3.47
N GLU A 58 -31.33 -19.42 -3.66
CA GLU A 58 -30.44 -18.87 -4.69
C GLU A 58 -28.97 -19.17 -4.36
N ARG A 59 -28.53 -19.03 -3.11
CA ARG A 59 -27.21 -19.51 -2.64
C ARG A 59 -27.02 -21.02 -2.83
N ALA A 60 -28.01 -21.86 -2.52
CA ALA A 60 -27.91 -23.29 -2.78
C ALA A 60 -27.86 -23.63 -4.28
N LYS A 61 -28.43 -22.78 -5.15
CA LYS A 61 -28.33 -22.87 -6.61
C LYS A 61 -27.02 -22.31 -7.17
N GLU A 62 -26.38 -21.38 -6.47
CA GLU A 62 -25.07 -20.80 -6.80
C GLU A 62 -23.89 -21.62 -6.23
N GLU A 63 -23.99 -22.15 -5.01
CA GLU A 63 -23.09 -23.17 -4.44
C GLU A 63 -23.14 -24.47 -5.26
N ALA A 64 -24.26 -24.76 -5.93
CA ALA A 64 -24.38 -25.83 -6.93
C ALA A 64 -23.69 -25.51 -8.27
N LYS A 65 -23.08 -24.32 -8.43
CA LYS A 65 -22.25 -23.92 -9.58
C LYS A 65 -20.84 -23.50 -9.15
N GLN A 66 -20.05 -24.46 -8.69
CA GLN A 66 -18.80 -24.94 -9.33
C GLN A 66 -18.00 -25.81 -8.33
N PRO A 67 -17.95 -27.14 -8.48
CA PRO A 67 -16.65 -27.79 -8.37
C PRO A 67 -15.77 -27.18 -9.48
N GLU A 68 -14.50 -26.85 -9.18
CA GLU A 68 -13.54 -26.36 -10.19
C GLU A 68 -13.75 -27.13 -11.50
N SER A 69 -14.12 -26.43 -12.58
CA SER A 69 -14.51 -27.09 -13.82
C SER A 69 -13.35 -27.98 -14.29
N ARG A 70 -13.53 -29.30 -14.20
CA ARG A 70 -12.53 -30.29 -14.63
C ARG A 70 -12.09 -29.97 -16.06
N ILE A 71 -10.82 -29.63 -16.24
CA ILE A 71 -10.21 -29.33 -17.55
C ILE A 71 -9.59 -30.57 -18.21
N GLY A 72 -9.43 -31.66 -17.45
CA GLY A 72 -8.90 -32.92 -17.98
C GLY A 72 -8.79 -34.04 -16.94
N THR A 73 -8.06 -35.09 -17.28
CA THR A 73 -7.69 -36.19 -16.38
C THR A 73 -6.30 -36.71 -16.67
N VAL A 74 -5.64 -37.19 -15.62
CA VAL A 74 -4.50 -38.09 -15.71
C VAL A 74 -4.91 -39.37 -14.99
N GLY A 75 -5.12 -40.45 -15.74
CA GLY A 75 -5.69 -41.69 -15.20
C GLY A 75 -7.01 -41.44 -14.46
N MET A 76 -7.07 -41.76 -13.17
CA MET A 76 -8.26 -41.53 -12.33
C MET A 76 -8.29 -40.18 -11.58
N LEU A 77 -7.21 -39.39 -11.63
CA LEU A 77 -7.17 -38.05 -11.04
C LEU A 77 -7.72 -37.02 -12.03
N ALA A 78 -8.62 -36.16 -11.56
CA ALA A 78 -9.11 -35.04 -12.36
C ALA A 78 -8.15 -33.85 -12.24
N VAL A 79 -7.89 -33.22 -13.40
CA VAL A 79 -7.10 -31.99 -13.49
C VAL A 79 -8.08 -30.84 -13.47
N THR A 80 -7.97 -29.97 -12.48
CA THR A 80 -8.90 -28.86 -12.29
C THR A 80 -8.32 -27.54 -12.80
N ARG A 81 -7.00 -27.36 -12.71
CA ARG A 81 -6.31 -26.16 -13.19
C ARG A 81 -4.86 -26.47 -13.57
N VAL A 82 -4.36 -25.79 -14.61
CA VAL A 82 -2.92 -25.72 -14.91
C VAL A 82 -2.56 -24.26 -15.08
N GLU A 83 -1.70 -23.75 -14.20
CA GLU A 83 -1.13 -22.41 -14.33
C GLU A 83 0.25 -22.50 -14.95
N VAL A 84 0.55 -21.58 -15.87
CA VAL A 84 1.83 -21.53 -16.58
C VAL A 84 2.42 -20.14 -16.38
N PHE A 85 3.70 -20.10 -16.03
CA PHE A 85 4.47 -18.88 -15.87
C PHE A 85 5.69 -18.90 -16.81
N PRO A 86 5.96 -17.80 -17.53
CA PRO A 86 5.17 -16.57 -17.56
C PRO A 86 3.82 -16.78 -18.29
N ARG A 87 2.77 -16.07 -17.85
CA ARG A 87 1.40 -16.22 -18.38
C ARG A 87 1.28 -15.88 -19.86
N ASN A 88 2.15 -14.99 -20.35
CA ASN A 88 2.23 -14.58 -21.75
C ASN A 88 2.87 -15.66 -22.66
N ARG A 89 3.42 -16.74 -22.07
CA ARG A 89 4.07 -17.85 -22.76
C ARG A 89 5.27 -17.44 -23.62
N LEU A 90 5.84 -16.27 -23.36
CA LEU A 90 7.08 -15.79 -23.95
C LEU A 90 8.21 -16.01 -22.95
N VAL A 91 9.24 -16.75 -23.32
CA VAL A 91 10.36 -17.05 -22.43
C VAL A 91 11.68 -16.77 -23.15
N SER A 92 12.67 -16.26 -22.42
CA SER A 92 14.03 -16.14 -22.96
C SER A 92 14.65 -17.52 -23.14
N LYS A 93 15.63 -17.64 -24.04
CA LYS A 93 16.31 -18.91 -24.31
C LYS A 93 16.89 -19.59 -23.07
N ASP A 94 17.50 -18.84 -22.16
CA ASP A 94 18.05 -19.38 -20.90
C ASP A 94 17.06 -19.27 -19.73
N GLY A 95 15.82 -18.88 -20.04
CA GLY A 95 14.77 -18.56 -19.08
C GLY A 95 14.05 -19.76 -18.50
N THR A 96 13.14 -19.45 -17.59
CA THR A 96 12.35 -20.44 -16.85
C THR A 96 10.90 -20.46 -17.33
N VAL A 97 10.35 -21.67 -17.52
CA VAL A 97 8.91 -21.92 -17.54
C VAL A 97 8.52 -22.74 -16.31
N ALA A 98 7.60 -22.22 -15.52
CA ALA A 98 7.07 -22.89 -14.33
C ALA A 98 5.60 -23.26 -14.55
N LEU A 99 5.21 -24.44 -14.06
CA LEU A 99 3.86 -24.99 -14.19
C LEU A 99 3.34 -25.43 -12.83
N ASN A 100 2.17 -24.93 -12.43
CA ASN A 100 1.43 -25.41 -11.26
C ASN A 100 0.22 -26.21 -11.71
N ILE A 101 0.14 -27.46 -11.32
CA ILE A 101 -0.92 -28.40 -11.71
C ILE A 101 -1.78 -28.72 -10.50
N TYR A 102 -3.07 -28.47 -10.60
CA TYR A 102 -4.06 -28.71 -9.55
C TYR A 102 -4.84 -29.98 -9.89
N LEU A 103 -4.78 -30.94 -8.98
CA LEU A 103 -5.37 -32.26 -9.09
C LEU A 103 -6.38 -32.46 -7.97
N ASN A 104 -7.47 -33.15 -8.28
CA ASN A 104 -8.36 -33.70 -7.27
C ASN A 104 -8.62 -35.19 -7.52
N ASN A 105 -8.90 -35.93 -6.45
CA ASN A 105 -9.33 -37.31 -6.56
C ASN A 105 -10.87 -37.42 -6.39
N PRO A 106 -11.64 -37.52 -7.49
CA PRO A 106 -13.09 -37.71 -7.41
C PRO A 106 -13.48 -39.18 -7.13
N SER A 107 -12.52 -40.11 -7.07
CA SER A 107 -12.78 -41.53 -6.90
C SER A 107 -13.04 -41.90 -5.44
N ALA A 108 -13.77 -43.00 -5.23
CA ALA A 108 -14.06 -43.54 -3.89
C ALA A 108 -12.85 -44.21 -3.21
N ASN A 109 -11.75 -44.41 -3.94
CA ASN A 109 -10.51 -45.03 -3.45
C ASN A 109 -9.33 -44.06 -3.58
N GLU A 110 -8.28 -44.29 -2.80
CA GLU A 110 -6.99 -43.62 -3.02
C GLU A 110 -6.45 -43.95 -4.41
N VAL A 111 -5.97 -42.93 -5.11
CA VAL A 111 -5.46 -43.02 -6.48
C VAL A 111 -4.02 -42.50 -6.49
N THR A 112 -3.13 -43.26 -7.10
CA THR A 112 -1.75 -42.84 -7.36
C THR A 112 -1.50 -42.78 -8.86
N GLU A 113 -1.12 -41.62 -9.38
CA GLU A 113 -0.80 -41.40 -10.79
C GLU A 113 0.60 -40.79 -10.96
N GLU A 114 1.25 -41.08 -12.09
CA GLU A 114 2.49 -40.42 -12.49
C GLU A 114 2.19 -39.33 -13.52
N ILE A 115 2.53 -38.09 -13.20
CA ILE A 115 2.35 -36.93 -14.06
C ILE A 115 3.69 -36.67 -14.75
N ALA A 116 3.78 -37.00 -16.04
CA ALA A 116 4.96 -36.74 -16.85
C ALA A 116 4.93 -35.33 -17.48
N LEU A 117 6.12 -34.73 -17.57
CA LEU A 117 6.39 -33.48 -18.27
C LEU A 117 7.21 -33.80 -19.53
N THR A 118 6.76 -33.32 -20.68
CA THR A 118 7.52 -33.42 -21.93
C THR A 118 7.68 -32.06 -22.60
N LEU A 119 8.75 -31.92 -23.39
CA LEU A 119 9.05 -30.75 -24.22
C LEU A 119 9.34 -31.24 -25.64
N ASP A 120 8.57 -30.77 -26.62
CA ASP A 120 8.62 -31.22 -28.02
C ASP A 120 8.53 -32.75 -28.16
N GLY A 121 7.78 -33.40 -27.27
CA GLY A 121 7.63 -34.86 -27.20
C GLY A 121 8.76 -35.61 -26.47
N GLU A 122 9.83 -34.93 -26.05
CA GLU A 122 10.89 -35.51 -25.23
C GLU A 122 10.52 -35.45 -23.74
N ARG A 123 10.61 -36.58 -23.03
CA ARG A 123 10.29 -36.64 -21.59
C ARG A 123 11.39 -35.98 -20.77
N LEU A 124 11.05 -34.88 -20.08
CA LEU A 124 11.95 -34.16 -19.20
C LEU A 124 11.96 -34.73 -17.77
N GLY A 125 10.81 -35.22 -17.30
CA GLY A 125 10.67 -35.76 -15.95
C GLY A 125 9.24 -36.17 -15.61
N SER A 126 9.02 -36.55 -14.36
CA SER A 126 7.70 -36.85 -13.83
C SER A 126 7.64 -36.68 -12.32
N GLN A 127 6.43 -36.45 -11.80
CA GLN A 127 6.14 -36.50 -10.36
C GLN A 127 4.97 -37.43 -10.08
N LYS A 128 5.03 -38.15 -8.96
CA LYS A 128 3.94 -39.02 -8.52
C LYS A 128 2.98 -38.27 -7.60
N ALA A 129 1.68 -38.42 -7.83
CA ALA A 129 0.62 -37.88 -7.01
C ALA A 129 -0.23 -39.02 -6.44
N SER A 130 -0.16 -39.24 -5.13
CA SER A 130 -1.10 -40.09 -4.39
C SER A 130 -2.09 -39.20 -3.65
N LEU A 131 -3.40 -39.38 -3.90
CA LEU A 131 -4.48 -38.58 -3.32
C LEU A 131 -5.58 -39.52 -2.79
N LYS A 132 -6.04 -39.27 -1.57
CA LYS A 132 -7.23 -39.92 -0.97
C LYS A 132 -8.53 -39.39 -1.60
N PRO A 133 -9.67 -40.10 -1.44
CA PRO A 133 -10.97 -39.61 -1.93
C PRO A 133 -11.28 -38.18 -1.46
N GLY A 134 -11.58 -37.29 -2.41
CA GLY A 134 -11.88 -35.87 -2.15
C GLY A 134 -10.67 -34.99 -1.85
N GLU A 135 -9.46 -35.56 -1.76
CA GLU A 135 -8.24 -34.79 -1.56
C GLU A 135 -7.90 -33.97 -2.81
N THR A 136 -7.30 -32.81 -2.59
CA THR A 136 -6.69 -31.99 -3.64
C THR A 136 -5.18 -31.96 -3.42
N ARG A 137 -4.44 -31.95 -4.52
CA ARG A 137 -2.98 -31.83 -4.49
C ARG A 137 -2.54 -30.91 -5.61
N HIS A 138 -1.52 -30.13 -5.34
CA HIS A 138 -0.86 -29.33 -6.35
C HIS A 138 0.57 -29.84 -6.57
N LEU A 139 0.99 -29.87 -7.82
CA LEU A 139 2.33 -30.23 -8.26
C LEU A 139 2.98 -29.04 -8.96
N HIS A 140 4.24 -28.77 -8.65
CA HIS A 140 5.05 -27.76 -9.31
C HIS A 140 6.08 -28.41 -10.24
N PHE A 141 6.15 -27.95 -11.48
CA PHE A 141 7.17 -28.33 -12.45
C PHE A 141 7.91 -27.08 -12.94
N GLN A 142 9.20 -27.24 -13.26
CA GLN A 142 10.01 -26.16 -13.80
C GLN A 142 10.87 -26.70 -14.96
N ILE A 143 10.88 -25.95 -16.06
CA ILE A 143 11.79 -26.13 -17.20
C ILE A 143 12.73 -24.93 -17.20
N GLN A 144 14.03 -25.20 -17.29
CA GLN A 144 15.07 -24.18 -17.27
C GLN A 144 15.93 -24.30 -18.52
N GLY A 145 16.01 -23.21 -19.28
CA GLY A 145 16.79 -23.14 -20.51
C GLY A 145 16.20 -23.97 -21.66
N PHE A 146 16.43 -23.50 -22.87
CA PHE A 146 15.92 -24.06 -24.11
C PHE A 146 17.05 -24.15 -25.12
N ALA A 147 17.22 -25.33 -25.71
CA ALA A 147 18.33 -25.57 -26.64
C ALA A 147 18.28 -24.67 -27.88
N THR A 148 17.07 -24.31 -28.34
CA THR A 148 16.84 -23.50 -29.55
C THR A 148 15.71 -22.49 -29.35
N PRO A 149 15.85 -21.24 -29.86
CA PRO A 149 14.73 -20.31 -29.98
C PRO A 149 13.63 -20.83 -30.91
N GLY A 150 12.45 -20.23 -30.80
CA GLY A 150 11.29 -20.59 -31.64
C GLY A 150 10.12 -21.17 -30.83
N PRO A 151 9.07 -21.63 -31.53
CA PRO A 151 7.92 -22.26 -30.89
C PRO A 151 8.33 -23.59 -30.24
N LYS A 152 7.81 -23.85 -29.05
CA LYS A 152 7.98 -25.10 -28.30
C LYS A 152 6.64 -25.59 -27.78
N ALA A 153 6.46 -26.90 -27.67
CA ALA A 153 5.27 -27.51 -27.10
C ALA A 153 5.62 -28.25 -25.81
N ILE A 154 5.05 -27.81 -24.69
CA ILE A 154 5.11 -28.51 -23.41
C ILE A 154 3.86 -29.37 -23.29
N GLU A 155 4.00 -30.63 -22.90
CA GLU A 155 2.86 -31.47 -22.52
C GLU A 155 2.99 -31.89 -21.06
N VAL A 156 1.95 -31.63 -20.28
CA VAL A 156 1.88 -32.01 -18.87
C VAL A 156 0.44 -32.27 -18.46
N ALA A 157 0.21 -33.32 -17.67
CA ALA A 157 -1.12 -33.69 -17.18
C ALA A 157 -2.21 -33.77 -18.29
N GLY A 158 -1.84 -34.24 -19.47
CA GLY A 158 -2.74 -34.34 -20.63
C GLY A 158 -3.08 -33.00 -21.31
N GLN A 159 -2.45 -31.91 -20.89
CA GLN A 159 -2.59 -30.58 -21.49
C GLN A 159 -1.39 -30.27 -22.37
N LYS A 160 -1.63 -29.72 -23.56
CA LYS A 160 -0.60 -29.19 -24.45
C LYS A 160 -0.53 -27.67 -24.32
N ILE A 161 0.67 -27.15 -24.09
CA ILE A 161 0.95 -25.74 -23.84
C ILE A 161 2.03 -25.28 -24.82
N ASP A 162 1.64 -24.45 -25.77
CA ASP A 162 2.58 -23.83 -26.71
C ASP A 162 3.22 -22.59 -26.10
N ILE A 163 4.54 -22.48 -26.20
CA ILE A 163 5.34 -21.33 -25.77
C ILE A 163 6.21 -20.82 -26.91
N GLN A 164 6.69 -19.59 -26.80
CA GLN A 164 7.65 -18.99 -27.72
C GLN A 164 8.95 -18.66 -26.99
N VAL A 165 10.05 -19.26 -27.45
CA VAL A 165 11.40 -19.02 -26.93
C VAL A 165 12.04 -17.88 -27.74
N VAL A 166 12.53 -16.86 -27.03
CA VAL A 166 13.13 -15.63 -27.59
C VAL A 166 14.63 -15.61 -27.32
N GLU A 167 15.43 -15.33 -28.35
CA GLU A 167 16.87 -15.12 -28.20
C GLU A 167 17.13 -13.71 -27.65
N PRO A 168 17.77 -13.56 -26.47
CA PRO A 168 18.09 -12.25 -25.93
C PRO A 168 19.14 -11.51 -26.76
N GLN A 169 18.96 -10.19 -26.90
CA GLN A 169 19.87 -9.28 -27.57
C GLN A 169 20.29 -8.19 -26.58
N PRO A 170 21.54 -8.23 -26.08
CA PRO A 170 22.04 -7.21 -25.17
C PRO A 170 21.94 -5.81 -25.77
N GLY A 171 21.54 -4.85 -24.94
CA GLY A 171 21.52 -3.44 -25.32
C GLY A 171 22.93 -2.89 -25.56
N ARG A 172 23.05 -1.60 -25.90
CA ARG A 172 24.34 -0.94 -26.16
C ARG A 172 25.28 -1.04 -24.95
N GLY A 173 26.18 -2.03 -24.95
CA GLY A 173 27.10 -2.32 -23.84
C GLY A 173 26.47 -3.03 -22.64
N GLY A 174 25.25 -3.55 -22.78
CA GLY A 174 24.51 -4.23 -21.73
C GLY A 174 24.85 -5.71 -21.60
N THR A 175 24.43 -6.33 -20.50
CA THR A 175 24.45 -7.78 -20.29
C THR A 175 23.05 -8.22 -19.88
N VAL A 176 22.50 -9.19 -20.60
CA VAL A 176 21.17 -9.74 -20.27
C VAL A 176 21.33 -10.88 -19.26
N SER A 177 20.41 -10.93 -18.29
CA SER A 177 20.32 -12.03 -17.31
C SER A 177 20.08 -13.37 -18.01
N THR A 178 20.54 -14.47 -17.41
CA THR A 178 20.23 -15.82 -17.88
C THR A 178 18.72 -16.06 -17.92
N ASP A 179 18.01 -15.66 -16.88
CA ASP A 179 16.55 -15.82 -16.83
C ASP A 179 15.84 -14.50 -17.13
N ALA A 180 16.09 -13.91 -18.30
CA ALA A 180 15.49 -12.63 -18.66
C ALA A 180 13.96 -12.74 -18.81
N LYS A 181 13.23 -11.75 -18.30
CA LYS A 181 11.77 -11.64 -18.49
C LYS A 181 11.47 -11.07 -19.87
N VAL A 182 10.65 -11.74 -20.65
CA VAL A 182 10.11 -11.20 -21.90
C VAL A 182 8.83 -10.43 -21.61
N VAL A 183 8.84 -9.13 -21.87
CA VAL A 183 7.70 -8.23 -21.61
C VAL A 183 6.65 -8.36 -22.72
N SER A 184 5.37 -8.43 -22.34
CA SER A 184 4.25 -8.52 -23.31
C SER A 184 3.23 -7.39 -23.19
N THR A 185 2.18 -7.43 -24.02
CA THR A 185 1.11 -6.42 -24.06
C THR A 185 0.33 -6.25 -22.74
N PRO A 186 -0.02 -7.32 -22.01
CA PRO A 186 -0.55 -7.22 -20.64
C PRO A 186 0.35 -6.50 -19.65
N GLU A 187 1.62 -6.33 -19.99
CA GLU A 187 2.65 -5.68 -19.18
C GLU A 187 3.04 -4.31 -19.77
N GLY A 188 2.26 -3.79 -20.72
CA GLY A 188 2.35 -2.43 -21.21
C GLY A 188 3.02 -2.24 -22.57
N LEU A 189 3.59 -3.30 -23.14
CA LEU A 189 4.24 -3.24 -24.43
C LEU A 189 3.21 -3.39 -25.57
N HIS A 190 2.78 -2.27 -26.14
CA HIS A 190 1.89 -2.29 -27.31
C HIS A 190 2.65 -2.71 -28.57
N GLU A 191 3.85 -2.15 -28.79
CA GLU A 191 4.73 -2.49 -29.90
C GLU A 191 6.21 -2.46 -29.48
N PRO A 192 7.06 -3.34 -30.03
CA PRO A 192 8.50 -3.25 -29.88
C PRO A 192 9.07 -1.91 -30.36
N GLY A 193 10.01 -1.37 -29.60
CA GLY A 193 10.60 -0.04 -29.82
C GLY A 193 12.05 -0.08 -30.29
N VAL A 194 12.59 1.09 -30.61
CA VAL A 194 14.01 1.26 -30.95
C VAL A 194 14.70 2.05 -29.83
N PRO A 195 15.77 1.51 -29.20
CA PRO A 195 16.48 2.21 -28.14
C PRO A 195 17.11 3.53 -28.59
N GLY A 196 17.09 4.51 -27.68
CA GLY A 196 17.78 5.79 -27.84
C GLY A 196 17.00 6.99 -27.33
N GLY A 197 17.74 8.05 -27.00
CA GLY A 197 17.18 9.33 -26.58
C GLY A 197 16.85 9.40 -25.10
N LYS A 198 16.11 10.44 -24.71
CA LYS A 198 15.69 10.69 -23.33
C LYS A 198 14.23 11.07 -23.27
N ILE A 199 13.62 10.86 -22.11
CA ILE A 199 12.28 11.38 -21.77
C ILE A 199 12.39 12.37 -20.60
N VAL A 200 11.68 13.49 -20.70
CA VAL A 200 11.61 14.51 -19.66
C VAL A 200 10.19 14.64 -19.13
N ILE A 201 10.01 14.47 -17.82
CA ILE A 201 8.73 14.67 -17.13
C ILE A 201 8.86 15.72 -16.02
N ALA A 202 7.73 16.28 -15.58
CA ALA A 202 7.69 17.24 -14.48
C ALA A 202 7.43 16.55 -13.13
N THR A 203 8.04 17.07 -12.07
CA THR A 203 7.64 16.84 -10.67
C THR A 203 7.54 18.16 -9.92
N ILE A 204 6.64 18.27 -8.94
CA ILE A 204 6.41 19.52 -8.20
C ILE A 204 7.49 19.82 -7.15
N SER A 205 8.26 18.82 -6.73
CA SER A 205 9.33 18.99 -5.74
C SER A 205 10.40 17.93 -5.92
N GLY A 206 11.62 18.22 -5.47
CA GLY A 206 12.70 17.24 -5.41
C GLY A 206 12.48 16.17 -4.33
N PRO A 207 13.20 15.03 -4.43
CA PRO A 207 13.16 13.99 -3.41
C PRO A 207 13.74 14.48 -2.08
N LYS A 208 13.28 13.92 -0.95
CA LYS A 208 13.95 14.06 0.36
C LYS A 208 15.02 13.01 0.59
N THR A 209 14.87 11.85 -0.05
CA THR A 209 15.74 10.69 0.12
C THR A 209 15.70 9.83 -1.14
N LEU A 210 16.74 9.04 -1.35
CA LEU A 210 16.77 7.99 -2.39
C LEU A 210 16.76 6.59 -1.75
N ASN A 211 16.37 6.50 -0.49
CA ASN A 211 16.12 5.24 0.21
C ASN A 211 14.62 4.88 0.14
N PRO A 212 14.24 3.83 -0.62
CA PRO A 212 12.83 3.49 -0.82
C PRO A 212 12.14 2.97 0.44
N VAL A 213 12.89 2.49 1.44
CA VAL A 213 12.30 1.93 2.68
C VAL A 213 11.74 3.05 3.56
N VAL A 214 12.43 4.19 3.63
CA VAL A 214 12.10 5.30 4.55
C VAL A 214 11.42 6.48 3.87
N ALA A 215 11.33 6.50 2.53
CA ALA A 215 10.60 7.50 1.78
C ALA A 215 9.11 7.52 2.17
N GLN A 216 8.53 8.71 2.35
CA GLN A 216 7.13 8.87 2.81
C GLN A 216 6.28 9.70 1.86
N GLU A 217 6.84 10.11 0.73
CA GLU A 217 6.25 11.03 -0.22
C GLU A 217 6.59 10.64 -1.67
N THR A 218 5.70 11.01 -2.59
CA THR A 218 5.79 10.59 -3.99
C THR A 218 7.00 11.17 -4.72
N SER A 219 7.47 12.37 -4.34
CA SER A 219 8.66 12.97 -4.94
C SER A 219 9.93 12.12 -4.77
N SER A 220 10.00 11.27 -3.74
CA SER A 220 11.07 10.28 -3.56
C SER A 220 10.71 8.91 -4.15
N THR A 221 9.48 8.43 -3.98
CA THR A 221 9.08 7.08 -4.45
C THR A 221 8.97 6.97 -5.97
N ASP A 222 8.62 8.05 -6.66
CA ASP A 222 8.55 8.08 -8.14
C ASP A 222 9.94 7.85 -8.76
N ILE A 223 10.98 8.38 -8.11
CA ILE A 223 12.37 8.23 -8.56
C ILE A 223 12.91 6.86 -8.17
N THR A 224 12.78 6.48 -6.89
CA THR A 224 13.31 5.20 -6.40
C THR A 224 12.59 4.00 -7.03
N GLY A 225 11.31 4.14 -7.40
CA GLY A 225 10.56 3.13 -8.14
C GLY A 225 11.16 2.79 -9.51
N LEU A 226 11.87 3.73 -10.15
CA LEU A 226 12.60 3.47 -11.40
C LEU A 226 14.00 2.88 -11.19
N MET A 227 14.51 2.93 -9.96
CA MET A 227 15.84 2.44 -9.58
C MET A 227 15.81 0.98 -9.09
N HIS A 228 14.66 0.51 -8.62
CA HIS A 228 14.51 -0.80 -7.99
C HIS A 228 13.51 -1.70 -8.73
N ALA A 229 13.48 -2.98 -8.36
CA ALA A 229 12.51 -3.95 -8.83
C ALA A 229 11.95 -4.74 -7.64
N SER A 230 10.83 -5.42 -7.86
CA SER A 230 10.07 -6.14 -6.86
C SER A 230 9.95 -7.63 -7.18
N LEU A 231 9.56 -8.43 -6.19
CA LEU A 231 9.34 -9.88 -6.37
C LEU A 231 8.22 -10.15 -7.35
N ILE A 232 7.13 -9.40 -7.23
CA ILE A 232 6.02 -9.48 -8.18
C ILE A 232 5.70 -8.10 -8.73
N GLU A 233 5.10 -8.11 -9.92
CA GLU A 233 4.55 -6.95 -10.59
C GLU A 233 3.03 -7.02 -10.56
N THR A 234 2.38 -5.93 -10.94
CA THR A 234 0.92 -5.86 -11.04
C THR A 234 0.55 -5.67 -12.50
N GLN A 235 -0.31 -6.55 -13.03
CA GLN A 235 -0.84 -6.40 -14.39
C GLN A 235 -1.55 -5.06 -14.52
N TRP A 236 -1.19 -4.30 -15.56
CA TRP A 236 -1.80 -2.98 -15.76
C TRP A 236 -3.26 -3.08 -16.16
N GLU A 237 -3.83 -4.23 -16.56
CA GLU A 237 -5.22 -4.34 -17.00
C GLU A 237 -6.21 -4.54 -15.86
N ASP A 238 -5.92 -5.51 -14.99
CA ASP A 238 -6.86 -6.03 -13.99
C ASP A 238 -6.31 -6.04 -12.56
N TYR A 239 -5.12 -5.48 -12.34
CA TYR A 239 -4.43 -5.41 -11.06
C TYR A 239 -4.01 -6.77 -10.49
N THR A 240 -4.03 -7.84 -11.29
CA THR A 240 -3.65 -9.16 -10.80
C THR A 240 -2.12 -9.29 -10.66
N PRO A 241 -1.64 -10.16 -9.75
CA PRO A 241 -0.22 -10.44 -9.60
C PRO A 241 0.42 -10.99 -10.88
N ALA A 242 1.61 -10.49 -11.21
CA ALA A 242 2.43 -10.91 -12.35
C ALA A 242 3.86 -11.26 -11.91
N PRO A 243 4.56 -12.18 -12.60
CA PRO A 243 5.96 -12.47 -12.31
C PRO A 243 6.85 -11.23 -12.41
N GLY A 244 7.67 -11.00 -11.39
CA GLY A 244 8.73 -9.99 -11.36
C GLY A 244 10.09 -10.68 -11.23
N LEU A 245 10.80 -10.38 -10.14
CA LEU A 245 11.98 -11.13 -9.69
C LEU A 245 11.62 -12.54 -9.20
N ALA A 246 10.38 -12.81 -8.81
CA ALA A 246 9.84 -14.15 -8.66
C ALA A 246 9.20 -14.60 -9.98
N VAL A 247 9.65 -15.74 -10.50
CA VAL A 247 9.15 -16.33 -11.76
C VAL A 247 7.82 -17.05 -11.58
N ALA A 248 7.56 -17.59 -10.39
CA ALA A 248 6.34 -18.29 -10.03
C ALA A 248 6.17 -18.32 -8.52
N TRP A 249 4.97 -18.70 -8.06
CA TRP A 249 4.67 -18.89 -6.65
C TRP A 249 3.63 -19.98 -6.42
N GLU A 250 3.57 -20.44 -5.17
CA GLU A 250 2.71 -21.52 -4.69
C GLU A 250 2.06 -21.10 -3.37
N LEU A 251 0.73 -21.02 -3.32
CA LEU A 251 0.00 -20.78 -2.08
C LEU A 251 -0.48 -22.12 -1.51
N SER A 252 -0.16 -22.40 -0.25
CA SER A 252 -0.61 -23.61 0.44
C SER A 252 -2.15 -23.70 0.50
N PRO A 253 -2.73 -24.90 0.60
CA PRO A 253 -4.20 -25.05 0.67
C PRO A 253 -4.85 -24.29 1.83
N ASP A 254 -4.16 -24.17 2.97
CA ASP A 254 -4.61 -23.39 4.13
C ASP A 254 -4.31 -21.88 4.01
N LYS A 255 -3.64 -21.47 2.92
CA LYS A 255 -3.27 -20.09 2.57
C LYS A 255 -2.35 -19.42 3.58
N ARG A 256 -1.58 -20.19 4.35
CA ARG A 256 -0.64 -19.69 5.37
C ARG A 256 0.82 -19.74 4.94
N GLU A 257 1.14 -20.45 3.87
CA GLU A 257 2.48 -20.47 3.31
C GLU A 257 2.43 -20.07 1.83
N LEU A 258 3.30 -19.14 1.45
CA LEU A 258 3.52 -18.76 0.06
C LEU A 258 4.98 -19.06 -0.31
N THR A 259 5.20 -20.01 -1.21
CA THR A 259 6.55 -20.32 -1.72
C THR A 259 6.77 -19.53 -3.00
N LEU A 260 7.86 -18.78 -3.06
CA LEU A 260 8.27 -17.95 -4.18
C LEU A 260 9.52 -18.55 -4.84
N HIS A 261 9.47 -18.70 -6.16
CA HIS A 261 10.60 -19.16 -6.98
C HIS A 261 11.23 -17.96 -7.66
N LEU A 262 12.52 -17.74 -7.43
CA LEU A 262 13.25 -16.54 -7.83
C LEU A 262 13.94 -16.70 -9.19
N ARG A 263 14.10 -15.57 -9.87
CA ARG A 263 14.76 -15.45 -11.17
C ARG A 263 16.27 -15.55 -11.00
N ARG A 264 16.92 -16.28 -11.91
CA ARG A 264 18.36 -16.56 -11.86
C ARG A 264 19.18 -15.58 -12.69
N GLY A 265 20.43 -15.39 -12.29
CA GLY A 265 21.42 -14.61 -13.05
C GLY A 265 21.16 -13.11 -13.10
N VAL A 266 20.18 -12.61 -12.33
CA VAL A 266 19.86 -11.18 -12.26
C VAL A 266 20.99 -10.45 -11.55
N ARG A 267 21.58 -9.46 -12.24
CA ARG A 267 22.68 -8.64 -11.73
C ARG A 267 22.17 -7.29 -11.25
N TRP A 268 22.87 -6.76 -10.27
CA TRP A 268 22.67 -5.40 -9.78
C TRP A 268 23.17 -4.36 -10.79
N SER A 269 22.72 -3.11 -10.67
CA SER A 269 23.05 -2.03 -11.61
C SER A 269 24.53 -1.62 -11.65
N ASP A 270 25.32 -2.06 -10.68
CA ASP A 270 26.79 -1.94 -10.65
C ASP A 270 27.51 -3.14 -11.30
N GLY A 271 26.77 -4.17 -11.72
CA GLY A 271 27.28 -5.41 -12.32
C GLY A 271 27.52 -6.54 -11.33
N THR A 272 27.37 -6.28 -10.03
CA THR A 272 27.51 -7.31 -8.99
C THR A 272 26.50 -8.43 -9.22
N CYS A 273 27.01 -9.66 -9.22
CA CYS A 273 26.21 -10.87 -9.33
C CYS A 273 26.11 -11.57 -7.98
N CYS A 274 24.97 -12.14 -7.60
CA CYS A 274 23.65 -12.02 -8.23
C CYS A 274 22.58 -11.86 -7.15
N PHE A 275 21.44 -11.28 -7.52
CA PHE A 275 20.24 -11.25 -6.69
C PHE A 275 19.89 -12.68 -6.24
N SER A 276 19.58 -12.84 -4.95
CA SER A 276 19.20 -14.14 -4.37
C SER A 276 18.17 -13.97 -3.24
N ALA A 277 17.75 -15.09 -2.68
CA ALA A 277 16.93 -15.14 -1.47
C ALA A 277 17.52 -14.34 -0.29
N ASP A 278 18.85 -14.16 -0.21
CA ASP A 278 19.47 -13.38 0.87
C ASP A 278 19.10 -11.90 0.79
N ASP A 279 18.95 -11.34 -0.41
CA ASP A 279 18.52 -9.95 -0.60
C ASP A 279 17.04 -9.77 -0.26
N VAL A 280 16.23 -10.81 -0.51
CA VAL A 280 14.81 -10.85 -0.13
C VAL A 280 14.67 -10.82 1.39
N LEU A 281 15.34 -11.76 2.08
CA LEU A 281 15.31 -11.84 3.54
C LEU A 281 15.82 -10.56 4.19
N PHE A 282 16.92 -10.00 3.67
CA PHE A 282 17.44 -8.72 4.13
C PHE A 282 16.40 -7.60 4.00
N THR A 283 15.78 -7.48 2.83
CA THR A 283 14.77 -6.44 2.55
C THR A 283 13.58 -6.55 3.50
N TYR A 284 12.98 -7.73 3.66
CA TYR A 284 11.77 -7.88 4.45
C TYR A 284 12.04 -7.99 5.96
N ASN A 285 12.96 -8.87 6.38
CA ASN A 285 13.17 -9.17 7.81
C ASN A 285 14.09 -8.16 8.50
N ASP A 286 15.11 -7.66 7.82
CA ASP A 286 16.15 -6.81 8.42
C ASP A 286 15.93 -5.32 8.18
N LEU A 287 15.11 -4.95 7.19
CA LEU A 287 14.73 -3.57 6.92
C LEU A 287 13.25 -3.31 7.24
N HIS A 288 12.30 -3.87 6.51
CA HIS A 288 10.90 -3.48 6.67
C HIS A 288 10.30 -3.87 8.04
N LEU A 289 10.56 -5.10 8.49
CA LEU A 289 10.10 -5.62 9.79
C LEU A 289 10.99 -5.20 10.97
N ASN A 290 12.15 -4.59 10.70
CA ASN A 290 13.05 -4.15 11.76
C ASN A 290 12.48 -2.90 12.45
N PRO A 291 12.19 -2.92 13.77
CA PRO A 291 11.62 -1.80 14.50
C PRO A 291 12.50 -0.54 14.50
N GLU A 292 13.81 -0.67 14.32
CA GLU A 292 14.77 0.44 14.30
C GLU A 292 14.79 1.22 12.98
N VAL A 293 14.23 0.64 11.90
CA VAL A 293 14.18 1.25 10.57
C VAL A 293 12.83 1.93 10.37
N ASN A 294 12.78 3.20 9.97
CA ASN A 294 11.55 3.97 9.76
C ASN A 294 10.82 3.59 8.46
N SER A 295 10.53 2.30 8.30
CA SER A 295 9.91 1.69 7.14
C SER A 295 8.48 2.19 6.93
N ALA A 296 8.21 2.81 5.78
CA ALA A 296 6.88 3.28 5.42
C ALA A 296 5.91 2.12 5.14
N GLY A 297 6.42 0.97 4.72
CA GLY A 297 5.65 -0.23 4.36
C GLY A 297 5.49 -1.26 5.47
N ARG A 298 6.02 -1.03 6.69
CA ARG A 298 6.01 -2.02 7.77
C ARG A 298 4.61 -2.52 8.09
N ASP A 299 3.63 -1.62 8.22
CA ASP A 299 2.27 -1.94 8.65
C ASP A 299 1.57 -2.92 7.68
N LEU A 300 2.02 -2.97 6.41
CA LEU A 300 1.47 -3.86 5.37
C LEU A 300 1.99 -5.31 5.49
N LEU A 301 2.98 -5.55 6.36
CA LEU A 301 3.56 -6.87 6.63
C LEU A 301 3.03 -7.49 7.93
N TYR A 302 1.87 -7.06 8.40
CA TYR A 302 1.23 -7.57 9.60
C TYR A 302 -0.19 -8.06 9.30
N VAL A 303 -0.55 -9.18 9.93
CA VAL A 303 -1.93 -9.71 9.96
C VAL A 303 -2.34 -9.88 11.41
N GLU A 304 -3.43 -9.23 11.82
CA GLU A 304 -3.91 -9.20 13.22
C GLU A 304 -2.79 -8.91 14.25
N GLY A 305 -1.91 -7.96 13.91
CA GLY A 305 -0.81 -7.53 14.80
C GLY A 305 0.37 -8.50 14.87
N LYS A 306 0.40 -9.59 14.10
CA LYS A 306 1.55 -10.48 13.97
C LYS A 306 2.28 -10.25 12.63
N PRO A 307 3.62 -10.17 12.62
CA PRO A 307 4.36 -9.97 11.38
C PRO A 307 4.34 -11.24 10.53
N LEU A 308 4.52 -11.07 9.21
CA LEU A 308 4.89 -12.16 8.31
C LEU A 308 6.34 -12.57 8.55
N GLU A 309 6.70 -13.80 8.18
CA GLU A 309 8.08 -14.29 8.27
C GLU A 309 8.56 -14.74 6.88
N PHE A 310 9.75 -14.28 6.47
CA PHE A 310 10.38 -14.70 5.23
C PHE A 310 11.55 -15.64 5.54
N VAL A 311 11.49 -16.85 5.00
CA VAL A 311 12.44 -17.92 5.25
C VAL A 311 13.11 -18.34 3.96
N LYS A 312 14.44 -18.45 4.00
CA LYS A 312 15.23 -18.98 2.90
C LYS A 312 15.09 -20.50 2.87
N VAL A 313 14.62 -21.05 1.75
CA VAL A 313 14.68 -22.49 1.49
C VAL A 313 16.02 -22.82 0.82
N ASP A 314 16.36 -22.07 -0.22
CA ASP A 314 17.66 -22.06 -0.90
C ASP A 314 17.90 -20.67 -1.55
N ASP A 315 18.95 -20.52 -2.36
CA ASP A 315 19.29 -19.22 -2.99
C ASP A 315 18.24 -18.72 -3.99
N GLU A 316 17.40 -19.62 -4.50
CA GLU A 316 16.38 -19.34 -5.53
C GLU A 316 14.96 -19.53 -5.01
N THR A 317 14.78 -19.88 -3.74
CA THR A 317 13.47 -20.20 -3.16
C THR A 317 13.29 -19.53 -1.80
N VAL A 318 12.23 -18.72 -1.69
CA VAL A 318 11.82 -18.06 -0.45
C VAL A 318 10.44 -18.53 -0.05
N LYS A 319 10.26 -18.91 1.20
CA LYS A 319 8.95 -19.19 1.79
C LYS A 319 8.50 -18.00 2.64
N VAL A 320 7.28 -17.54 2.45
CA VAL A 320 6.61 -16.58 3.33
C VAL A 320 5.64 -17.34 4.22
N ILE A 321 5.85 -17.26 5.53
CA ILE A 321 4.98 -17.84 6.55
C ILE A 321 4.06 -16.73 7.05
N MET A 322 2.76 -16.96 6.94
CA MET A 322 1.71 -16.03 7.32
C MET A 322 0.96 -16.61 8.54
N PRO A 323 0.86 -15.88 9.66
CA PRO A 323 0.17 -16.34 10.87
C PRO A 323 -1.29 -16.76 10.63
N LYS A 324 -1.91 -16.15 9.63
CA LYS A 324 -3.26 -16.41 9.11
C LYS A 324 -3.26 -16.26 7.59
N PRO A 325 -4.30 -16.75 6.89
CA PRO A 325 -4.52 -16.37 5.49
C PRO A 325 -4.39 -14.86 5.32
N PHE A 326 -3.62 -14.41 4.34
CA PHE A 326 -3.37 -12.98 4.12
C PHE A 326 -3.36 -12.65 2.62
N ARG A 327 -4.53 -12.27 2.10
CA ARG A 327 -4.75 -11.93 0.69
C ARG A 327 -3.92 -10.73 0.20
N PRO A 328 -3.70 -9.66 0.99
CA PRO A 328 -2.87 -8.51 0.59
C PRO A 328 -1.37 -8.82 0.41
N ILE A 329 -0.91 -10.05 0.69
CA ILE A 329 0.50 -10.44 0.53
C ILE A 329 1.07 -10.04 -0.83
N PHE A 330 0.28 -10.20 -1.90
CA PHE A 330 0.76 -9.90 -3.25
C PHE A 330 1.10 -8.40 -3.41
N TRP A 331 0.36 -7.50 -2.78
CA TRP A 331 0.74 -6.08 -2.78
C TRP A 331 2.03 -5.83 -1.99
N SER A 332 2.23 -6.51 -0.87
CA SER A 332 3.46 -6.39 -0.08
C SER A 332 4.71 -6.92 -0.79
N LEU A 333 4.53 -7.87 -1.73
CA LEU A 333 5.59 -8.39 -2.59
C LEU A 333 5.99 -7.42 -3.72
N THR A 334 5.35 -6.25 -3.82
CA THR A 334 5.73 -5.16 -4.74
C THR A 334 6.79 -4.21 -4.18
N PHE A 335 7.24 -4.41 -2.93
CA PHE A 335 8.30 -3.58 -2.33
C PHE A 335 9.63 -3.73 -3.07
N ALA A 336 10.42 -2.65 -3.04
CA ALA A 336 11.73 -2.59 -3.67
C ALA A 336 12.71 -3.54 -3.00
N ILE A 337 13.29 -4.48 -3.76
CA ILE A 337 14.35 -5.36 -3.28
C ILE A 337 15.67 -4.59 -3.22
N LEU A 338 16.35 -4.70 -2.07
CA LEU A 338 17.55 -3.94 -1.74
C LEU A 338 18.81 -4.81 -1.61
N PRO A 339 19.99 -4.30 -2.01
CA PRO A 339 21.23 -5.05 -2.06
C PRO A 339 21.81 -5.27 -0.67
N LYS A 340 21.71 -6.51 -0.15
CA LYS A 340 22.25 -6.86 1.17
C LYS A 340 23.75 -6.52 1.26
N PHE A 341 24.51 -6.87 0.22
CA PHE A 341 25.95 -6.66 0.19
C PHE A 341 26.39 -5.18 0.28
N LYS A 342 25.50 -4.23 -0.06
CA LYS A 342 25.77 -2.79 0.03
C LYS A 342 25.27 -2.14 1.31
N LEU A 343 24.19 -2.67 1.89
CA LEU A 343 23.45 -1.99 2.94
C LEU A 343 23.50 -2.70 4.30
N ALA A 344 23.89 -3.98 4.35
CA ALA A 344 23.87 -4.75 5.58
C ALA A 344 24.76 -4.13 6.66
N ASP A 345 25.89 -3.51 6.31
CA ASP A 345 26.82 -2.86 7.25
C ASP A 345 26.24 -1.56 7.86
N LYS A 346 25.14 -1.02 7.32
CA LYS A 346 24.44 0.18 7.83
C LYS A 346 23.32 -0.14 8.81
N VAL A 347 22.98 -1.42 8.99
CA VAL A 347 21.85 -1.86 9.82
C VAL A 347 22.35 -2.23 11.23
N ALA A 348 21.87 -1.53 12.25
CA ALA A 348 22.28 -1.73 13.65
C ALA A 348 22.01 -3.16 14.15
N LYS A 349 20.81 -3.69 13.89
CA LYS A 349 20.48 -5.11 14.13
C LYS A 349 21.53 -6.11 13.60
N LEU A 350 22.15 -5.84 12.46
CA LEU A 350 23.16 -6.72 11.85
C LEU A 350 24.59 -6.39 12.32
N ASN A 351 24.82 -5.19 12.86
CA ASN A 351 26.12 -4.73 13.32
C ASN A 351 26.03 -4.08 14.72
N PRO A 352 25.60 -4.83 15.76
CA PRO A 352 25.36 -4.29 17.09
C PRO A 352 26.65 -4.01 17.88
N GLY A 353 27.81 -4.50 17.43
CA GLY A 353 29.09 -4.42 18.13
C GLY A 353 29.10 -5.20 19.45
N ALA A 354 30.22 -5.18 20.17
CA ALA A 354 30.33 -5.89 21.45
C ALA A 354 29.28 -5.42 22.46
N LYS A 355 29.05 -4.11 22.55
CA LYS A 355 28.03 -3.53 23.42
C LYS A 355 26.60 -3.97 23.06
N GLY A 356 26.24 -3.96 21.79
CA GLY A 356 24.88 -4.36 21.40
C GLY A 356 24.62 -5.85 21.58
N TYR A 357 25.62 -6.73 21.35
CA TYR A 357 25.50 -8.15 21.72
C TYR A 357 25.38 -8.34 23.24
N PHE A 358 26.05 -7.51 24.04
CA PHE A 358 25.89 -7.53 25.50
C PHE A 358 24.47 -7.16 25.93
N GLU A 359 23.90 -6.08 25.37
CA GLU A 359 22.52 -5.68 25.67
C GLU A 359 21.50 -6.71 25.18
N GLY A 360 21.72 -7.33 24.02
CA GLY A 360 20.88 -8.42 23.50
C GLY A 360 20.86 -9.62 24.45
N LEU A 361 22.04 -10.06 24.89
CA LEU A 361 22.18 -11.11 25.90
C LEU A 361 21.43 -10.76 27.19
N LYS A 362 21.63 -9.55 27.71
CA LYS A 362 20.99 -9.09 28.95
C LYS A 362 19.47 -9.12 28.82
N LYS A 363 18.93 -8.64 27.70
CA LYS A 363 17.50 -8.64 27.42
C LYS A 363 16.91 -10.04 27.41
N VAL A 364 17.57 -11.00 26.76
CA VAL A 364 17.11 -12.40 26.76
C VAL A 364 16.94 -12.93 28.19
N LEU A 365 17.85 -12.57 29.10
CA LEU A 365 17.79 -13.00 30.50
C LEU A 365 16.74 -12.25 31.31
N GLU A 366 16.53 -10.96 31.04
CA GLU A 366 15.47 -10.16 31.65
C GLU A 366 14.07 -10.71 31.28
N ASP A 367 13.84 -10.96 29.99
CA ASP A 367 12.57 -11.47 29.45
C ASP A 367 12.22 -12.85 30.04
N ASN A 368 13.23 -13.66 30.39
CA ASN A 368 13.07 -15.02 30.91
C ASN A 368 13.35 -15.16 32.42
N ARG A 369 13.58 -14.04 33.13
CA ARG A 369 14.11 -14.05 34.51
C ARG A 369 13.28 -14.88 35.47
N ARG A 370 11.94 -14.80 35.40
CA ARG A 370 11.03 -15.58 36.28
C ARG A 370 11.19 -17.09 36.07
N ALA A 371 11.19 -17.54 34.82
CA ALA A 371 11.31 -18.95 34.50
C ALA A 371 12.69 -19.51 34.90
N LEU A 372 13.75 -18.73 34.68
CA LEU A 372 15.11 -19.12 35.07
C LEU A 372 15.28 -19.19 36.60
N GLN A 373 14.64 -18.28 37.34
CA GLN A 373 14.65 -18.26 38.81
C GLN A 373 14.02 -19.53 39.41
N GLU A 374 12.97 -20.06 38.77
CA GLU A 374 12.33 -21.31 39.19
C GLU A 374 13.18 -22.54 38.90
N ILE A 375 13.93 -22.53 37.79
CA ILE A 375 14.74 -23.67 37.34
C ILE A 375 16.03 -23.78 38.14
N SER A 376 16.79 -22.69 38.27
CA SER A 376 18.06 -22.71 39.01
C SER A 376 18.40 -21.32 39.54
N PRO A 377 17.90 -20.97 40.75
CA PRO A 377 18.12 -19.64 41.33
C PRO A 377 19.60 -19.37 41.59
N GLU A 378 20.37 -20.38 41.99
CA GLU A 378 21.81 -20.24 42.26
C GLU A 378 22.61 -19.93 40.99
N LYS A 379 22.35 -20.64 39.89
CA LYS A 379 23.02 -20.38 38.61
C LYS A 379 22.62 -19.04 38.00
N LEU A 380 21.38 -18.60 38.21
CA LEU A 380 20.94 -17.28 37.76
C LEU A 380 21.68 -16.15 38.51
N ILE A 381 21.88 -16.29 39.83
CA ILE A 381 22.69 -15.35 40.61
C ILE A 381 24.16 -15.36 40.15
N GLU A 382 24.72 -16.55 39.88
CA GLU A 382 26.07 -16.68 39.35
C GLU A 382 26.21 -15.98 37.99
N LEU A 383 25.24 -16.18 37.11
CA LEU A 383 25.17 -15.54 35.79
C LEU A 383 25.06 -14.02 35.90
N ASP A 384 24.18 -13.49 36.76
CA ASP A 384 24.03 -12.04 37.00
C ASP A 384 25.36 -11.38 37.42
N ARG A 385 26.14 -12.04 38.29
CA ARG A 385 27.47 -11.56 38.69
C ARG A 385 28.46 -11.59 37.52
N LYS A 386 28.50 -12.68 36.77
CA LYS A 386 29.40 -12.83 35.60
C LYS A 386 29.07 -11.82 34.51
N LEU A 387 27.79 -11.50 34.32
CA LEU A 387 27.35 -10.48 33.37
C LEU A 387 27.65 -9.07 33.82
N SER A 388 27.59 -8.79 35.12
CA SER A 388 28.04 -7.50 35.65
C SER A 388 29.52 -7.28 35.33
N ALA A 389 30.37 -8.28 35.56
CA ALA A 389 31.80 -8.22 35.22
C ALA A 389 32.04 -8.12 33.70
N LEU A 390 31.29 -8.87 32.89
CA LEU A 390 31.35 -8.76 31.43
C LEU A 390 30.97 -7.34 30.96
N GLY A 391 29.90 -6.75 31.52
CA GLY A 391 29.46 -5.41 31.19
C GLY A 391 30.48 -4.33 31.55
N GLU A 392 31.12 -4.44 32.72
CA GLU A 392 32.23 -3.58 33.11
C GLU A 392 33.40 -3.67 32.12
N ALA A 393 33.81 -4.89 31.76
CA ALA A 393 34.88 -5.13 30.80
C ALA A 393 34.56 -4.58 29.40
N VAL A 394 33.31 -4.75 28.94
CA VAL A 394 32.83 -4.20 27.65
C VAL A 394 32.83 -2.67 27.67
N ASN A 395 32.31 -2.05 28.74
CA ASN A 395 32.28 -0.59 28.88
C ASN A 395 33.69 -0.01 28.99
N ALA A 396 34.61 -0.71 29.65
CA ALA A 396 36.01 -0.31 29.80
C ALA A 396 36.89 -0.69 28.59
N GLN A 397 36.33 -1.38 27.58
CA GLN A 397 37.04 -1.85 26.38
C GLN A 397 38.25 -2.75 26.70
N GLN A 398 38.13 -3.60 27.72
CA GLN A 398 39.23 -4.45 28.22
C GLN A 398 39.16 -5.86 27.60
N LEU A 399 39.82 -6.04 26.45
CA LEU A 399 39.74 -7.28 25.65
C LEU A 399 40.05 -8.56 26.44
N ASP A 400 41.11 -8.57 27.24
CA ASP A 400 41.51 -9.77 28.00
C ASP A 400 40.47 -10.15 29.06
N GLN A 401 39.84 -9.16 29.69
CA GLN A 401 38.75 -9.40 30.63
C GLN A 401 37.48 -9.87 29.91
N VAL A 402 37.19 -9.33 28.71
CA VAL A 402 36.08 -9.81 27.89
C VAL A 402 36.27 -11.27 27.51
N ARG A 403 37.46 -11.66 27.05
CA ARG A 403 37.77 -13.06 26.70
C ARG A 403 37.50 -14.01 27.87
N LEU A 404 37.98 -13.64 29.06
CA LEU A 404 37.77 -14.44 30.27
C LEU A 404 36.28 -14.51 30.64
N SER A 405 35.61 -13.36 30.69
CA SER A 405 34.21 -13.25 31.07
C SER A 405 33.29 -13.99 30.11
N VAL A 406 33.50 -13.89 28.79
CA VAL A 406 32.71 -14.59 27.76
C VAL A 406 32.76 -16.10 27.95
N SER A 407 33.94 -16.69 28.17
CA SER A 407 34.06 -18.14 28.40
C SER A 407 33.21 -18.58 29.59
N THR A 408 33.37 -17.89 30.72
CA THR A 408 32.68 -18.25 31.96
C THR A 408 31.17 -18.00 31.93
N VAL A 409 30.71 -17.00 31.16
CA VAL A 409 29.29 -16.72 30.91
C VAL A 409 28.68 -17.82 30.04
N LYS A 410 29.34 -18.22 28.96
CA LYS A 410 28.88 -19.31 28.08
C LYS A 410 28.74 -20.63 28.85
N GLU A 411 29.72 -20.96 29.69
CA GLU A 411 29.66 -22.15 30.54
C GLU A 411 28.45 -22.14 31.47
N THR A 412 28.16 -21.01 32.12
CA THR A 412 26.98 -20.88 33.00
C THR A 412 25.67 -20.92 32.22
N LEU A 413 25.60 -20.30 31.03
CA LEU A 413 24.42 -20.34 30.16
C LEU A 413 24.13 -21.77 29.68
N GLN A 414 25.14 -22.52 29.25
CA GLN A 414 25.02 -23.93 28.86
C GLN A 414 24.61 -24.80 30.04
N ALA A 415 25.16 -24.54 31.22
CA ALA A 415 24.77 -25.26 32.44
C ALA A 415 23.34 -24.93 32.89
N LEU A 416 22.84 -23.72 32.64
CA LEU A 416 21.44 -23.35 32.86
C LEU A 416 20.54 -24.04 31.84
N GLN A 417 20.92 -24.01 30.58
CA GLN A 417 20.19 -24.66 29.47
C GLN A 417 20.02 -26.15 29.73
N ALA A 418 21.07 -26.85 30.16
CA ALA A 418 21.02 -28.28 30.51
C ALA A 418 20.14 -28.60 31.74
N ALA A 419 19.78 -27.59 32.55
CA ALA A 419 18.86 -27.74 33.66
C ALA A 419 17.40 -27.43 33.29
N VAL A 420 17.15 -26.89 32.09
CA VAL A 420 15.80 -26.62 31.59
C VAL A 420 15.15 -27.93 31.14
N PRO A 421 13.92 -28.25 31.60
CA PRO A 421 13.18 -29.41 31.11
C PRO A 421 12.93 -29.34 29.61
N GLU A 422 12.96 -30.48 28.91
CA GLU A 422 12.77 -30.55 27.46
C GLU A 422 11.42 -29.96 27.01
N GLU A 423 10.39 -30.03 27.85
CA GLU A 423 9.09 -29.41 27.56
C GLU A 423 9.11 -27.87 27.49
N LYS A 424 10.19 -27.21 27.94
CA LYS A 424 10.39 -25.75 27.85
C LYS A 424 11.33 -25.37 26.68
N ALA A 425 11.08 -25.92 25.49
CA ALA A 425 11.91 -25.73 24.30
C ALA A 425 12.21 -24.25 23.97
N GLU A 426 11.24 -23.35 24.09
CA GLU A 426 11.43 -21.91 23.84
C GLU A 426 12.51 -21.28 24.75
N LEU A 427 12.60 -21.73 26.00
CA LEU A 427 13.59 -21.25 26.96
C LEU A 427 14.98 -21.83 26.66
N ILE A 428 15.04 -23.09 26.19
CA ILE A 428 16.29 -23.72 25.72
C ILE A 428 16.86 -22.95 24.53
N GLU A 429 16.00 -22.60 23.57
CA GLU A 429 16.40 -21.79 22.41
C GLU A 429 16.81 -20.37 22.82
N ALA A 430 16.11 -19.74 23.76
CA ALA A 430 16.48 -18.44 24.29
C ALA A 430 17.88 -18.46 24.91
N LEU A 431 18.19 -19.45 25.74
CA LEU A 431 19.52 -19.61 26.33
C LEU A 431 20.61 -19.95 25.30
N GLN A 432 20.26 -20.68 24.23
CA GLN A 432 21.17 -20.88 23.11
C GLN A 432 21.52 -19.55 22.43
N ARG A 433 20.51 -18.73 22.12
CA ARG A 433 20.72 -17.39 21.54
C ARG A 433 21.61 -16.51 22.42
N ALA A 434 21.38 -16.51 23.74
CA ALA A 434 22.24 -15.78 24.67
C ALA A 434 23.70 -16.28 24.67
N THR A 435 23.90 -17.59 24.49
CA THR A 435 25.23 -18.20 24.38
C THR A 435 25.94 -17.76 23.09
N ASP A 436 25.21 -17.73 21.98
CA ASP A 436 25.71 -17.28 20.69
C ASP A 436 26.04 -15.79 20.70
N ASP A 437 25.21 -14.96 21.35
CA ASP A 437 25.46 -13.53 21.53
C ASP A 437 26.70 -13.26 22.39
N ALA A 438 26.91 -14.03 23.47
CA ALA A 438 28.12 -13.95 24.28
C ALA A 438 29.38 -14.22 23.43
N GLN A 439 29.30 -15.21 22.53
CA GLN A 439 30.40 -15.52 21.62
C GLN A 439 30.65 -14.39 20.62
N LYS A 440 29.61 -13.92 19.92
CA LYS A 440 29.73 -12.85 18.94
C LYS A 440 30.23 -11.55 19.56
N LEU A 441 29.82 -11.25 20.79
CA LEU A 441 30.37 -10.14 21.58
C LEU A 441 31.90 -10.22 21.67
N GLY A 442 32.44 -11.39 22.05
CA GLY A 442 33.87 -11.63 22.13
C GLY A 442 34.57 -11.42 20.78
N GLU A 443 34.01 -11.99 19.70
CA GLU A 443 34.52 -11.82 18.34
C GLU A 443 34.54 -10.35 17.89
N GLN A 444 33.49 -9.57 18.22
CA GLN A 444 33.47 -8.13 17.94
C GLN A 444 34.51 -7.37 18.75
N ALA A 445 34.69 -7.68 20.03
CA ALA A 445 35.71 -7.08 20.88
C ALA A 445 37.13 -7.35 20.34
N GLU A 446 37.39 -8.58 19.88
CA GLU A 446 38.66 -8.95 19.23
C GLU A 446 38.91 -8.17 17.93
N ALA A 447 37.85 -7.92 17.17
CA ALA A 447 37.89 -7.06 15.99
C ALA A 447 37.94 -5.54 16.33
N ASN A 448 38.08 -5.19 17.62
CA ASN A 448 38.06 -3.81 18.14
C ASN A 448 36.76 -3.05 17.81
N LYS A 449 35.65 -3.77 17.64
CA LYS A 449 34.29 -3.24 17.38
C LYS A 449 33.48 -3.19 18.66
N TRP A 450 33.84 -2.26 19.54
CA TRP A 450 33.19 -2.10 20.85
C TRP A 450 31.76 -1.58 20.75
N ALA A 451 31.54 -0.56 19.93
CA ALA A 451 30.22 -0.02 19.62
C ALA A 451 29.74 -0.51 18.25
N GLY A 452 28.43 -0.78 18.13
CA GLY A 452 27.77 -1.05 16.86
C GLY A 452 27.51 0.22 16.06
N VAL A 453 26.93 0.05 14.88
CA VAL A 453 26.36 1.18 14.13
C VAL A 453 25.08 1.65 14.81
N SER A 454 24.79 2.96 14.74
CA SER A 454 23.61 3.51 15.41
C SER A 454 22.32 3.09 14.68
N PRO A 455 21.20 2.89 15.41
CA PRO A 455 19.88 2.62 14.80
C PRO A 455 19.46 3.67 13.76
N GLU A 456 19.88 4.92 13.92
CA GLU A 456 19.57 6.03 13.03
C GLU A 456 20.36 6.00 11.71
N LEU A 457 21.45 5.23 11.62
CA LEU A 457 22.33 5.22 10.46
C LEU A 457 21.58 4.77 9.20
N PHE A 458 20.83 3.67 9.26
CA PHE A 458 20.07 3.21 8.11
C PHE A 458 18.99 4.23 7.69
N ASN A 459 18.35 4.88 8.66
CA ASN A 459 17.31 5.90 8.42
C ASN A 459 17.84 7.15 7.70
N THR A 460 19.15 7.35 7.70
CA THR A 460 19.84 8.45 7.01
C THR A 460 20.75 7.97 5.87
N THR A 461 20.79 6.66 5.62
CA THR A 461 21.53 6.05 4.50
C THR A 461 20.85 6.34 3.18
N TRP A 462 21.64 6.48 2.11
CA TRP A 462 21.15 6.86 0.78
C TRP A 462 20.42 8.22 0.79
N SER A 463 20.94 9.14 1.60
CA SER A 463 20.59 10.56 1.57
C SER A 463 21.03 11.21 0.25
N LEU A 464 20.52 12.42 -0.01
CA LEU A 464 20.80 13.18 -1.24
C LEU A 464 22.30 13.53 -1.45
N GLY A 465 23.11 13.49 -0.40
CA GLY A 465 24.56 13.72 -0.47
C GLY A 465 25.38 12.45 -0.74
N THR A 466 24.74 11.29 -0.84
CA THR A 466 25.41 10.01 -1.11
C THR A 466 25.95 10.00 -2.54
N PRO A 467 27.21 9.54 -2.78
CA PRO A 467 27.74 9.41 -4.14
C PRO A 467 26.85 8.53 -5.03
N ALA A 468 26.70 8.93 -6.29
CA ALA A 468 25.80 8.24 -7.23
C ALA A 468 26.10 6.74 -7.37
N SER A 469 27.38 6.36 -7.29
CA SER A 469 27.85 4.96 -7.38
C SER A 469 27.42 4.06 -6.22
N GLU A 470 26.95 4.63 -5.11
CA GLU A 470 26.44 3.84 -3.97
C GLU A 470 24.98 3.44 -4.12
N PHE A 471 24.21 4.09 -5.01
CA PHE A 471 22.84 3.70 -5.28
C PHE A 471 22.83 2.52 -6.26
N VAL A 472 22.56 1.34 -5.71
CA VAL A 472 22.55 0.09 -6.46
C VAL A 472 21.15 -0.52 -6.42
N GLY A 473 20.62 -0.89 -7.58
CA GLY A 473 19.26 -1.39 -7.70
C GLY A 473 19.08 -2.36 -8.88
N LEU A 474 17.85 -2.86 -9.00
CA LEU A 474 17.44 -3.85 -10.00
C LEU A 474 16.45 -3.28 -11.03
N GLY A 475 16.17 -1.98 -10.95
CA GLY A 475 15.23 -1.28 -11.82
C GLY A 475 15.80 -0.94 -13.21
N PRO A 476 14.96 -0.36 -14.08
CA PRO A 476 15.34 -0.02 -15.46
C PRO A 476 16.37 1.10 -15.56
N TYR A 477 16.48 1.95 -14.54
CA TYR A 477 17.40 3.08 -14.54
C TYR A 477 18.28 3.10 -13.29
N ARG A 478 19.44 3.74 -13.37
CA ARG A 478 20.34 4.03 -12.24
C ARG A 478 20.48 5.54 -12.06
N PHE A 479 20.67 5.95 -10.81
CA PHE A 479 20.83 7.35 -10.46
C PHE A 479 22.15 7.92 -10.98
N VAL A 480 22.10 9.12 -11.58
CA VAL A 480 23.29 9.84 -12.05
C VAL A 480 23.59 11.04 -11.17
N ARG A 481 22.60 11.94 -11.02
CA ARG A 481 22.74 13.15 -10.20
C ARG A 481 21.40 13.77 -9.85
N TYR A 482 21.43 14.59 -8.81
CA TYR A 482 20.36 15.51 -8.45
C TYR A 482 20.92 16.95 -8.48
N ASP A 483 20.46 17.74 -9.43
CA ASP A 483 20.69 19.18 -9.49
C ASP A 483 19.60 19.84 -8.65
N VAL A 484 19.94 20.25 -7.42
CA VAL A 484 18.98 20.68 -6.38
C VAL A 484 17.97 21.69 -6.92
N ASP A 485 16.68 21.39 -6.70
CA ASP A 485 15.51 22.17 -7.15
C ASP A 485 15.43 22.42 -8.67
N GLN A 486 16.24 21.72 -9.47
CA GLN A 486 16.25 21.81 -10.94
C GLN A 486 15.84 20.50 -11.60
N GLN A 487 16.59 19.42 -11.39
CA GLN A 487 16.32 18.15 -12.05
C GLN A 487 16.97 16.94 -11.36
N VAL A 488 16.36 15.77 -11.50
CA VAL A 488 16.97 14.47 -11.23
C VAL A 488 17.19 13.75 -12.55
N VAL A 489 18.40 13.24 -12.76
CA VAL A 489 18.77 12.50 -13.97
C VAL A 489 19.07 11.06 -13.62
N LEU A 490 18.36 10.16 -14.29
CA LEU A 490 18.62 8.73 -14.30
C LEU A 490 19.09 8.30 -15.70
N GLU A 491 19.91 7.27 -15.76
CA GLU A 491 20.35 6.65 -17.01
C GLU A 491 20.04 5.17 -17.05
N ARG A 492 19.97 4.58 -18.24
CA ARG A 492 19.64 3.15 -18.40
C ARG A 492 20.52 2.26 -17.54
N ASN A 493 19.93 1.24 -16.95
CA ASN A 493 20.67 0.17 -16.28
C ASN A 493 21.18 -0.84 -17.32
N PRO A 494 22.51 -0.99 -17.52
CA PRO A 494 23.07 -1.93 -18.50
C PRO A 494 22.86 -3.41 -18.12
N TYR A 495 22.43 -3.68 -16.89
CA TYR A 495 22.16 -5.02 -16.36
C TYR A 495 20.66 -5.29 -16.16
N TYR A 496 19.78 -4.44 -16.72
CA TYR A 496 18.34 -4.65 -16.58
C TYR A 496 17.92 -5.98 -17.20
N TRP A 497 17.09 -6.72 -16.47
CA TRP A 497 16.80 -8.14 -16.69
C TRP A 497 15.55 -8.39 -17.54
N LYS A 498 14.99 -7.35 -18.16
CA LYS A 498 13.83 -7.43 -19.06
C LYS A 498 14.22 -7.21 -20.51
N ILE A 499 13.58 -7.96 -21.40
CA ILE A 499 13.70 -7.86 -22.86
C ILE A 499 12.32 -7.73 -23.50
N ASP A 500 12.25 -7.17 -24.70
CA ASP A 500 11.05 -7.20 -25.53
C ASP A 500 10.91 -8.56 -26.28
N PRO A 501 9.80 -8.80 -26.99
CA PRO A 501 9.59 -10.02 -27.78
C PRO A 501 10.57 -10.23 -28.95
N ASN A 502 11.29 -9.19 -29.36
CA ASN A 502 12.36 -9.28 -30.36
C ASN A 502 13.73 -9.58 -29.73
N GLY A 503 13.79 -9.67 -28.39
CA GLY A 503 14.99 -9.92 -27.62
C GLY A 503 15.71 -8.65 -27.15
N VAL A 504 15.27 -7.46 -27.53
CA VAL A 504 15.95 -6.19 -27.21
C VAL A 504 15.89 -5.91 -25.72
N GLN A 505 17.05 -5.71 -25.10
CA GLN A 505 17.14 -5.32 -23.69
C GLN A 505 16.54 -3.93 -23.43
N LEU A 506 15.62 -3.89 -22.47
CA LEU A 506 14.99 -2.66 -21.95
C LEU A 506 15.93 -1.96 -20.93
N PRO A 507 15.68 -0.69 -20.55
CA PRO A 507 14.70 0.23 -21.14
C PRO A 507 15.08 0.68 -22.56
N TYR A 508 14.12 1.19 -23.33
CA TYR A 508 14.45 1.80 -24.63
C TYR A 508 15.15 3.15 -24.49
N PHE A 509 14.71 4.02 -23.58
CA PHE A 509 15.38 5.32 -23.38
C PHE A 509 16.73 5.17 -22.69
N ASP A 510 17.70 5.98 -23.11
CA ASP A 510 19.02 6.02 -22.49
C ASP A 510 19.00 6.86 -21.20
N GLN A 511 18.09 7.84 -21.10
CA GLN A 511 17.93 8.70 -19.92
C GLN A 511 16.46 8.97 -19.57
N PHE A 512 16.18 9.05 -18.27
CA PHE A 512 14.91 9.47 -17.71
C PHE A 512 15.15 10.69 -16.82
N VAL A 513 14.51 11.81 -17.12
CA VAL A 513 14.75 13.09 -16.43
C VAL A 513 13.48 13.57 -15.75
N PHE A 514 13.58 13.83 -14.45
CA PHE A 514 12.56 14.53 -13.67
C PHE A 514 12.96 16.00 -13.57
N LEU A 515 12.24 16.88 -14.24
CA LEU A 515 12.39 18.33 -14.11
C LEU A 515 11.56 18.82 -12.93
N ILE A 516 12.17 19.55 -12.00
CA ILE A 516 11.48 20.09 -10.83
C ILE A 516 10.81 21.40 -11.23
N VAL A 517 9.49 21.36 -11.28
CA VAL A 517 8.64 22.49 -11.67
C VAL A 517 7.56 22.66 -10.60
N PRO A 518 7.79 23.50 -9.58
CA PRO A 518 6.89 23.63 -8.43
C PRO A 518 5.48 24.17 -8.74
N ASN A 519 5.23 24.61 -9.96
CA ASN A 519 3.99 25.26 -10.37
C ASN A 519 3.42 24.62 -11.64
N LEU A 520 2.16 24.20 -11.61
CA LEU A 520 1.52 23.49 -12.74
C LEU A 520 1.34 24.37 -14.00
N ASP A 521 1.19 25.69 -13.89
CA ASP A 521 1.17 26.60 -15.05
C ASP A 521 2.50 26.55 -15.80
N THR A 522 3.60 26.60 -15.04
CA THR A 522 4.94 26.53 -15.62
C THR A 522 5.20 25.17 -16.25
N ALA A 523 4.77 24.08 -15.60
CA ALA A 523 4.90 22.72 -16.14
C ALA A 523 4.14 22.58 -17.48
N PHE A 524 2.93 23.14 -17.56
CA PHE A 524 2.13 23.12 -18.78
C PHE A 524 2.77 23.97 -19.90
N LEU A 525 3.28 25.17 -19.60
CA LEU A 525 4.01 25.99 -20.58
C LEU A 525 5.26 25.27 -21.11
N LYS A 526 6.01 24.61 -20.23
CA LYS A 526 7.17 23.80 -20.61
C LYS A 526 6.79 22.61 -21.48
N PHE A 527 5.68 21.93 -21.19
CA PHE A 527 5.13 20.91 -22.09
C PHE A 527 4.83 21.47 -23.49
N LYS A 528 4.14 22.62 -23.56
CA LYS A 528 3.80 23.28 -24.83
C LYS A 528 5.05 23.66 -25.63
N SER A 529 6.09 24.15 -24.97
CA SER A 529 7.38 24.51 -25.60
C SER A 529 8.24 23.29 -26.00
N GLY A 530 7.94 22.10 -25.48
CA GLY A 530 8.71 20.87 -25.76
C GLY A 530 9.85 20.59 -24.79
N GLU A 531 10.00 21.36 -23.71
CA GLU A 531 10.93 21.07 -22.61
C GLU A 531 10.46 19.87 -21.75
N ILE A 532 9.16 19.61 -21.71
CA ILE A 532 8.55 18.44 -21.07
C ILE A 532 7.83 17.61 -22.14
N ASP A 533 8.01 16.30 -22.10
CA ASP A 533 7.50 15.36 -23.09
C ASP A 533 6.11 14.82 -22.74
N VAL A 534 5.80 14.80 -21.44
CA VAL A 534 4.59 14.17 -20.89
C VAL A 534 4.10 14.97 -19.68
N VAL A 535 2.80 15.23 -19.61
CA VAL A 535 2.17 15.93 -18.49
C VAL A 535 0.80 15.32 -18.17
N ALA A 536 0.43 15.32 -16.89
CA ALA A 536 -0.96 15.18 -16.44
C ALA A 536 -1.55 16.60 -16.37
N PRO A 537 -2.25 17.08 -17.41
CA PRO A 537 -2.73 18.46 -17.46
C PRO A 537 -3.83 18.69 -16.42
N ARG A 538 -4.02 19.95 -16.02
CA ARG A 538 -5.19 20.31 -15.22
C ARG A 538 -6.43 20.27 -16.11
N PRO A 539 -7.61 20.07 -15.52
CA PRO A 539 -8.86 20.19 -16.26
C PRO A 539 -9.03 21.53 -16.99
N SER A 540 -8.54 22.63 -16.41
CA SER A 540 -8.57 23.96 -17.04
C SER A 540 -7.66 24.09 -18.25
N ASP A 541 -6.64 23.25 -18.38
CA ASP A 541 -5.72 23.21 -19.52
C ASP A 541 -6.31 22.41 -20.70
N TRP A 542 -7.31 21.56 -20.43
CA TRP A 542 -7.85 20.60 -21.40
C TRP A 542 -8.45 21.26 -22.65
N PRO A 543 -9.27 22.34 -22.56
CA PRO A 543 -9.79 23.00 -23.76
C PRO A 543 -8.69 23.52 -24.68
N GLN A 544 -7.61 24.07 -24.12
CA GLN A 544 -6.48 24.56 -24.91
C GLN A 544 -5.72 23.41 -25.60
N LEU A 545 -5.59 22.26 -24.94
CA LEU A 545 -5.01 21.07 -25.58
C LEU A 545 -5.85 20.59 -26.77
N MET A 546 -7.18 20.74 -26.68
CA MET A 546 -8.12 20.33 -27.73
C MET A 546 -8.23 21.31 -28.91
N GLU A 547 -7.75 22.56 -28.80
CA GLU A 547 -7.84 23.57 -29.88
C GLU A 547 -7.25 23.12 -31.23
N GLY A 548 -6.26 22.23 -31.21
CA GLY A 548 -5.65 21.67 -32.43
C GLY A 548 -6.28 20.36 -32.93
N VAL A 549 -7.31 19.85 -32.25
CA VAL A 549 -8.14 18.72 -32.69
C VAL A 549 -9.24 19.29 -33.57
N LYS A 550 -9.13 19.09 -34.89
CA LYS A 550 -10.00 19.78 -35.87
C LYS A 550 -11.30 19.05 -36.13
N ASP A 551 -11.27 17.73 -36.01
CA ASP A 551 -12.38 16.85 -36.32
C ASP A 551 -12.41 15.72 -35.28
N LEU A 552 -13.45 15.69 -34.43
CA LEU A 552 -13.54 14.70 -33.36
C LEU A 552 -13.73 13.28 -33.88
N GLU A 553 -14.37 13.07 -35.03
CA GLU A 553 -14.59 11.74 -35.59
C GLU A 553 -13.32 11.18 -36.21
N ARG A 554 -12.52 12.04 -36.85
CA ARG A 554 -11.25 11.65 -37.48
C ARG A 554 -10.10 11.61 -36.48
N ASP A 555 -9.98 12.63 -35.64
CA ASP A 555 -8.80 12.89 -34.82
C ASP A 555 -8.91 12.26 -33.42
N CYS A 556 -10.09 11.75 -33.03
CA CYS A 556 -10.28 11.04 -31.76
C CYS A 556 -10.79 9.61 -31.95
N VAL A 557 -10.37 8.71 -31.06
CA VAL A 557 -10.81 7.33 -30.97
C VAL A 557 -11.42 7.11 -29.59
N GLN A 558 -12.73 6.85 -29.56
CA GLN A 558 -13.41 6.36 -28.36
C GLN A 558 -13.15 4.86 -28.21
N LYS A 559 -12.45 4.44 -27.17
CA LYS A 559 -12.13 3.02 -26.91
C LYS A 559 -13.21 2.34 -26.06
N THR A 560 -13.72 3.04 -25.05
CA THR A 560 -14.80 2.60 -24.15
C THR A 560 -15.69 3.80 -23.81
N SER A 561 -16.70 3.69 -22.94
CA SER A 561 -17.47 4.86 -22.47
C SER A 561 -16.60 5.95 -21.85
N ASP A 562 -15.52 5.55 -21.18
CA ASP A 562 -14.70 6.44 -20.36
C ASP A 562 -13.38 6.81 -21.04
N VAL A 563 -12.90 6.00 -21.99
CA VAL A 563 -11.59 6.18 -22.64
C VAL A 563 -11.72 6.84 -24.00
N THR A 564 -11.11 8.01 -24.13
CA THR A 564 -10.98 8.76 -25.39
C THR A 564 -9.51 9.09 -25.63
N ILE A 565 -8.99 8.78 -26.82
CA ILE A 565 -7.66 9.18 -27.28
C ILE A 565 -7.82 10.15 -28.45
N CYS A 566 -7.30 11.36 -28.34
CA CYS A 566 -7.30 12.36 -29.41
C CYS A 566 -5.88 12.70 -29.86
N PHE A 567 -5.72 12.98 -31.15
CA PHE A 567 -4.47 13.42 -31.75
C PHE A 567 -4.58 14.87 -32.20
N ASN A 568 -3.88 15.77 -31.50
CA ASN A 568 -3.70 17.14 -31.92
C ASN A 568 -2.55 17.20 -32.93
N SER A 569 -2.89 17.06 -34.21
CA SER A 569 -1.92 17.04 -35.32
C SER A 569 -1.19 18.38 -35.52
N VAL A 570 -1.77 19.50 -35.08
CA VAL A 570 -1.17 20.83 -35.18
C VAL A 570 0.06 20.96 -34.27
N ASN A 571 -0.06 20.44 -33.04
CA ASN A 571 0.99 20.57 -32.02
C ASN A 571 1.77 19.26 -31.79
N ASN A 572 1.45 18.21 -32.55
CA ASN A 572 2.01 16.87 -32.39
C ASN A 572 1.80 16.31 -30.97
N TRP A 573 0.57 16.40 -30.45
CA TRP A 573 0.22 15.86 -29.13
C TRP A 573 -0.76 14.70 -29.23
N LYS A 574 -0.57 13.72 -28.36
CA LYS A 574 -1.55 12.67 -28.04
C LYS A 574 -2.16 12.99 -26.70
N LEU A 575 -3.49 13.08 -26.69
CA LEU A 575 -4.31 13.43 -25.54
C LEU A 575 -5.12 12.21 -25.16
N LEU A 576 -5.07 11.84 -23.89
CA LEU A 576 -5.78 10.70 -23.35
C LEU A 576 -6.67 11.19 -22.21
N ARG A 577 -7.96 10.90 -22.33
CA ARG A 577 -8.94 11.03 -21.27
C ARG A 577 -9.44 9.65 -20.89
N ASN A 578 -9.52 9.38 -19.60
CA ASN A 578 -10.12 8.17 -19.04
C ASN A 578 -11.05 8.56 -17.86
N GLY A 579 -11.71 7.57 -17.26
CA GLY A 579 -12.59 7.74 -16.13
C GLY A 579 -11.89 8.24 -14.84
N PRO A 580 -12.60 8.19 -13.71
CA PRO A 580 -12.10 8.64 -12.41
C PRO A 580 -10.74 8.03 -12.03
N THR A 581 -9.86 8.83 -11.44
CA THR A 581 -8.53 8.40 -10.97
C THR A 581 -8.62 7.52 -9.71
N PHE A 582 -7.57 6.72 -9.46
CA PHE A 582 -7.31 6.26 -8.09
C PHE A 582 -6.87 7.43 -7.23
N GLY A 583 -7.24 7.35 -5.96
CA GLY A 583 -6.97 8.39 -4.98
C GLY A 583 -8.06 9.43 -4.91
N GLU A 584 -8.10 10.10 -3.77
CA GLU A 584 -9.18 11.01 -3.41
C GLU A 584 -8.59 12.29 -2.84
N THR A 585 -9.18 13.44 -3.21
CA THR A 585 -8.93 14.70 -2.50
C THR A 585 -9.91 14.79 -1.33
N TYR A 586 -9.39 15.13 -0.15
CA TYR A 586 -10.16 15.20 1.08
C TYR A 586 -9.89 16.50 1.84
N LEU A 587 -10.84 16.87 2.69
CA LEU A 587 -10.66 17.76 3.82
C LEU A 587 -10.57 16.92 5.09
N ALA A 588 -9.53 17.14 5.90
CA ALA A 588 -9.34 16.48 7.20
C ALA A 588 -9.23 17.52 8.31
N PHE A 589 -9.82 17.22 9.46
CA PHE A 589 -9.62 17.94 10.72
C PHE A 589 -8.76 17.10 11.65
N ASN A 590 -7.72 17.70 12.24
CA ASN A 590 -6.88 17.00 13.21
C ASN A 590 -7.66 16.79 14.52
N GLN A 591 -8.13 15.60 14.78
CA GLN A 591 -8.84 15.29 16.02
C GLN A 591 -7.90 15.19 17.23
N ASP A 592 -6.58 15.38 17.05
CA ASP A 592 -5.57 15.58 18.09
C ASP A 592 -4.98 17.01 18.05
N VAL A 593 -5.75 18.00 17.58
CA VAL A 593 -5.24 19.38 17.38
C VAL A 593 -4.68 20.05 18.62
N GLU A 594 -4.97 19.55 19.83
CA GLU A 594 -4.30 19.99 21.06
C GLU A 594 -2.77 19.90 20.98
N LYS A 595 -2.25 18.92 20.21
CA LYS A 595 -0.80 18.72 19.99
C LYS A 595 -0.14 19.85 19.20
N VAL A 596 -0.90 20.67 18.48
CA VAL A 596 -0.37 21.82 17.72
C VAL A 596 0.24 22.86 18.67
N ALA A 597 -0.42 23.12 19.81
CA ALA A 597 0.12 23.95 20.87
C ALA A 597 -0.47 23.53 22.24
N PRO A 598 0.13 22.54 22.91
CA PRO A 598 -0.40 21.96 24.15
C PRO A 598 -0.58 22.98 25.29
N ASP A 599 0.24 24.02 25.30
CA ASP A 599 0.22 25.08 26.32
C ASP A 599 -0.91 26.11 26.11
N LYS A 600 -1.64 26.05 24.99
CA LYS A 600 -2.71 26.99 24.66
C LYS A 600 -4.08 26.35 24.90
N PRO A 601 -4.85 26.80 25.93
CA PRO A 601 -6.16 26.23 26.27
C PRO A 601 -7.16 26.20 25.12
N PHE A 602 -7.08 27.17 24.20
CA PHE A 602 -7.89 27.22 22.99
C PHE A 602 -7.90 25.90 22.20
N TYR A 603 -6.75 25.24 22.04
CA TYR A 603 -6.68 24.01 21.24
C TYR A 603 -7.36 22.82 21.90
N LYS A 604 -7.53 22.81 23.23
CA LYS A 604 -8.39 21.82 23.92
C LYS A 604 -9.86 22.01 23.55
N ALA A 605 -10.31 23.26 23.47
CA ALA A 605 -11.67 23.58 23.04
C ALA A 605 -11.88 23.22 21.55
N LEU A 606 -10.91 23.56 20.68
CA LEU A 606 -10.96 23.21 19.26
C LEU A 606 -10.91 21.70 19.01
N GLN A 607 -10.13 20.95 19.79
CA GLN A 607 -10.10 19.49 19.72
C GLN A 607 -11.47 18.86 19.97
N ALA A 608 -12.23 19.39 20.94
CA ALA A 608 -13.60 18.96 21.16
C ALA A 608 -14.45 19.19 19.89
N VAL A 609 -14.37 20.38 19.28
CA VAL A 609 -15.08 20.67 18.02
C VAL A 609 -14.72 19.67 16.91
N PHE A 610 -13.43 19.43 16.66
CA PHE A 610 -12.98 18.53 15.60
C PHE A 610 -13.31 17.05 15.86
N ARG A 611 -13.37 16.62 17.13
CA ARG A 611 -13.83 15.27 17.52
C ARG A 611 -15.35 15.09 17.38
N HIS A 612 -16.13 16.16 17.35
CA HIS A 612 -17.59 16.06 17.28
C HIS A 612 -18.09 15.71 15.87
N VAL A 613 -18.73 14.55 15.71
CA VAL A 613 -19.19 14.07 14.39
C VAL A 613 -20.19 15.02 13.72
N GLN A 614 -21.10 15.63 14.48
CA GLN A 614 -22.07 16.57 13.91
C GLN A 614 -21.42 17.86 13.40
N PHE A 615 -20.30 18.30 13.99
CA PHE A 615 -19.53 19.41 13.44
C PHE A 615 -18.97 19.01 12.07
N ARG A 616 -18.33 17.84 11.97
CA ARG A 616 -17.82 17.34 10.68
C ARG A 616 -18.93 17.15 9.64
N ARG A 617 -20.13 16.74 10.04
CA ARG A 617 -21.32 16.67 9.16
C ARG A 617 -21.79 18.05 8.71
N ALA A 618 -21.78 19.05 9.59
CA ALA A 618 -22.05 20.44 9.22
C ALA A 618 -21.04 20.94 8.18
N MET A 619 -19.75 20.69 8.41
CA MET A 619 -18.69 21.04 7.46
C MET A 619 -18.84 20.29 6.13
N ALA A 620 -19.29 19.03 6.13
CA ALA A 620 -19.53 18.26 4.90
C ALA A 620 -20.68 18.84 4.07
N HIS A 621 -21.76 19.30 4.71
CA HIS A 621 -22.83 20.04 4.03
C HIS A 621 -22.39 21.42 3.49
N ALA A 622 -21.29 21.98 4.01
CA ALA A 622 -20.72 23.23 3.53
C ALA A 622 -19.75 23.03 2.34
N VAL A 623 -19.57 21.81 1.84
CA VAL A 623 -18.74 21.53 0.65
C VAL A 623 -19.60 21.51 -0.60
N ASP A 624 -19.50 22.57 -1.42
CA ASP A 624 -20.15 22.63 -2.73
C ASP A 624 -19.37 21.84 -3.79
N LYS A 625 -19.61 20.52 -3.85
CA LYS A 625 -18.95 19.65 -4.85
C LYS A 625 -19.30 20.02 -6.28
N GLU A 626 -20.52 20.50 -6.54
CA GLU A 626 -20.95 20.89 -7.89
C GLU A 626 -20.17 22.11 -8.36
N SER A 627 -20.06 23.15 -7.52
CA SER A 627 -19.23 24.31 -7.84
C SER A 627 -17.75 23.96 -8.00
N ILE A 628 -17.22 22.99 -7.24
CA ILE A 628 -15.86 22.47 -7.45
C ILE A 628 -15.75 21.81 -8.84
N ILE A 629 -16.69 20.93 -9.21
CA ILE A 629 -16.68 20.22 -10.48
C ILE A 629 -16.77 21.20 -11.65
N GLU A 630 -17.75 22.11 -11.62
CA GLU A 630 -18.02 23.02 -12.73
C GLU A 630 -16.97 24.12 -12.84
N ASN A 631 -16.65 24.81 -11.74
CA ASN A 631 -15.81 26.00 -11.80
C ASN A 631 -14.30 25.72 -11.69
N ILE A 632 -13.91 24.60 -11.07
CA ILE A 632 -12.48 24.25 -10.86
C ILE A 632 -12.06 23.13 -11.83
N TYR A 633 -12.90 22.11 -11.99
CA TYR A 633 -12.60 20.96 -12.86
C TYR A 633 -13.22 21.04 -14.27
N ASN A 634 -13.95 22.11 -14.61
CA ASN A 634 -14.61 22.26 -15.91
C ASN A 634 -15.44 21.02 -16.32
N GLY A 635 -16.14 20.41 -15.36
CA GLY A 635 -16.94 19.19 -15.57
C GLY A 635 -16.13 17.89 -15.71
N LEU A 636 -14.80 17.92 -15.59
CA LEU A 636 -13.91 16.75 -15.72
C LEU A 636 -13.60 16.11 -14.36
N ALA A 637 -14.60 16.01 -13.51
CA ALA A 637 -14.54 15.33 -12.22
C ALA A 637 -15.93 14.81 -11.84
N VAL A 638 -15.96 13.89 -10.87
CA VAL A 638 -17.19 13.34 -10.29
C VAL A 638 -17.16 13.52 -8.78
N PRO A 639 -18.31 13.61 -8.09
CA PRO A 639 -18.33 13.74 -6.64
C PRO A 639 -17.80 12.46 -5.98
N GLN A 640 -16.96 12.61 -4.95
CA GLN A 640 -16.46 11.49 -4.14
C GLN A 640 -17.10 11.54 -2.75
N TRP A 641 -17.66 10.42 -2.33
CA TRP A 641 -18.35 10.30 -1.03
C TRP A 641 -17.77 9.20 -0.13
N SER A 642 -16.98 8.32 -0.70
CA SER A 642 -16.48 7.10 -0.08
C SER A 642 -14.95 7.14 0.08
N PRO A 643 -14.39 6.43 1.08
CA PRO A 643 -12.95 6.23 1.20
C PRO A 643 -12.31 5.30 0.19
N VAL A 644 -13.12 4.61 -0.63
CA VAL A 644 -12.63 3.72 -1.68
C VAL A 644 -12.71 4.45 -3.02
N SER A 645 -11.62 4.40 -3.80
CA SER A 645 -11.57 5.02 -5.12
C SER A 645 -12.64 4.41 -6.03
N ILE A 646 -13.35 5.23 -6.80
CA ILE A 646 -14.38 4.79 -7.76
C ILE A 646 -13.91 3.66 -8.69
N PRO A 647 -12.68 3.67 -9.26
CA PRO A 647 -12.22 2.58 -10.13
C PRO A 647 -11.85 1.29 -9.38
N SER A 648 -11.87 1.26 -8.05
CA SER A 648 -11.62 0.03 -7.28
C SER A 648 -12.74 -1.00 -7.51
N PRO A 649 -12.41 -2.29 -7.66
CA PRO A 649 -13.41 -3.35 -7.71
C PRO A 649 -14.25 -3.48 -6.42
N TYR A 650 -13.81 -2.86 -5.31
CA TYR A 650 -14.48 -2.88 -4.01
C TYR A 650 -15.27 -1.60 -3.71
N TYR A 651 -15.35 -0.64 -4.64
CA TYR A 651 -16.23 0.51 -4.50
C TYR A 651 -17.70 0.05 -4.37
N ASP A 652 -18.43 0.58 -3.37
CA ASP A 652 -19.84 0.21 -3.18
C ASP A 652 -20.73 0.83 -4.27
N LYS A 653 -20.98 0.06 -5.32
CA LYS A 653 -21.83 0.46 -6.46
C LYS A 653 -23.31 0.66 -6.09
N SER A 654 -23.75 0.13 -4.95
CA SER A 654 -25.11 0.41 -4.46
C SER A 654 -25.22 1.76 -3.75
N GLU A 655 -24.06 2.41 -3.51
CA GLU A 655 -23.94 3.71 -2.87
C GLU A 655 -24.67 3.78 -1.52
N SER A 656 -24.50 2.75 -0.69
CA SER A 656 -25.15 2.65 0.62
C SER A 656 -24.53 3.56 1.69
N PHE A 657 -23.41 4.20 1.37
CA PHE A 657 -22.78 5.22 2.18
C PHE A 657 -23.59 6.53 2.22
N THR A 658 -23.40 7.31 3.29
CA THR A 658 -24.09 8.57 3.49
C THR A 658 -23.53 9.67 2.59
N LYS A 659 -24.40 10.41 1.91
CA LYS A 659 -24.06 11.59 1.12
C LYS A 659 -24.50 12.86 1.85
N TYR A 660 -23.61 13.85 1.89
CA TYR A 660 -23.87 15.14 2.51
C TYR A 660 -24.01 16.19 1.42
N GLU A 661 -25.23 16.36 0.92
CA GLU A 661 -25.54 17.32 -0.14
C GLU A 661 -25.29 18.76 0.32
N TYR A 662 -24.86 19.62 -0.61
CA TYR A 662 -24.52 21.00 -0.28
C TYR A 662 -25.73 21.78 0.26
N SER A 663 -25.60 22.32 1.47
CA SER A 663 -26.61 23.16 2.11
C SER A 663 -26.00 23.96 3.26
N LEU A 664 -25.67 25.23 3.00
CA LEU A 664 -25.21 26.15 4.04
C LEU A 664 -26.25 26.35 5.14
N GLN A 665 -27.54 26.29 4.80
CA GLN A 665 -28.63 26.35 5.79
C GLN A 665 -28.58 25.16 6.75
N ARG A 666 -28.43 23.93 6.22
CA ARG A 666 -28.33 22.75 7.07
C ARG A 666 -27.05 22.74 7.89
N ALA A 667 -25.93 23.19 7.30
CA ALA A 667 -24.68 23.35 8.01
C ALA A 667 -24.81 24.32 9.19
N ALA A 668 -25.36 25.53 8.96
CA ALA A 668 -25.60 26.52 10.02
C ALA A 668 -26.53 25.98 11.11
N GLN A 669 -27.63 25.31 10.73
CA GLN A 669 -28.57 24.70 11.69
C GLN A 669 -27.88 23.66 12.58
N LEU A 670 -27.03 22.79 12.00
CA LEU A 670 -26.27 21.81 12.77
C LEU A 670 -25.31 22.47 13.76
N LEU A 671 -24.67 23.58 13.38
CA LEU A 671 -23.81 24.35 14.30
C LEU A 671 -24.63 25.01 15.43
N ASP A 672 -25.83 25.53 15.12
CA ASP A 672 -26.76 26.08 16.12
C ASP A 672 -27.21 25.01 17.13
N GLU A 673 -27.58 23.82 16.63
CA GLU A 673 -27.98 22.65 17.44
C GLU A 673 -26.86 22.18 18.38
N LEU A 674 -25.60 22.42 18.02
CA LEU A 674 -24.44 22.13 18.87
C LEU A 674 -24.17 23.21 19.92
N GLY A 675 -24.81 24.38 19.82
CA GLY A 675 -24.54 25.52 20.70
C GLY A 675 -23.29 26.32 20.30
N LEU A 676 -22.70 26.09 19.12
CA LEU A 676 -21.62 26.92 18.58
C LEU A 676 -22.24 28.21 18.04
N LYS A 677 -22.16 29.32 18.76
CA LYS A 677 -22.92 30.56 18.47
C LYS A 677 -21.99 31.75 18.46
N ASP A 678 -22.30 32.76 17.65
CA ASP A 678 -21.65 34.07 17.73
C ASP A 678 -22.14 34.79 19.00
N THR A 679 -21.22 34.98 19.96
CA THR A 679 -21.52 35.50 21.31
C THR A 679 -21.22 36.98 21.47
N ASP A 680 -20.46 37.58 20.55
CA ASP A 680 -20.01 38.97 20.61
C ASP A 680 -20.40 39.80 19.36
N GLY A 681 -21.01 39.17 18.35
CA GLY A 681 -21.59 39.79 17.17
C GLY A 681 -20.57 40.12 16.08
N ASP A 682 -19.39 39.49 16.09
CA ASP A 682 -18.33 39.74 15.10
C ASP A 682 -18.51 38.95 13.80
N GLY A 683 -19.51 38.07 13.73
CA GLY A 683 -19.82 37.21 12.59
C GLY A 683 -19.12 35.85 12.61
N VAL A 684 -18.32 35.56 13.64
CA VAL A 684 -17.64 34.29 13.86
C VAL A 684 -18.27 33.59 15.06
N ARG A 685 -18.60 32.30 14.93
CA ARG A 685 -19.15 31.52 16.05
C ARG A 685 -18.06 31.30 17.09
N ASN A 686 -18.40 31.32 18.36
CA ASN A 686 -17.50 30.96 19.44
C ASN A 686 -17.75 29.52 19.94
N ILE A 687 -16.71 28.91 20.52
CA ILE A 687 -16.79 27.63 21.20
C ILE A 687 -17.35 27.85 22.60
N THR A 688 -18.66 27.62 22.76
CA THR A 688 -19.40 27.92 24.00
C THR A 688 -19.21 26.86 25.09
N ASP A 689 -19.41 27.24 26.34
CA ASP A 689 -19.50 26.33 27.48
C ASP A 689 -20.71 25.40 27.33
N GLU A 690 -21.79 25.85 26.70
CA GLU A 690 -22.96 25.02 26.35
C GLU A 690 -22.51 23.83 25.49
N PHE A 691 -21.76 24.10 24.42
CA PHE A 691 -21.18 23.07 23.55
C PHE A 691 -20.25 22.12 24.33
N LEU A 692 -19.30 22.68 25.09
CA LEU A 692 -18.29 21.88 25.81
C LEU A 692 -18.89 21.00 26.91
N LYS A 693 -19.96 21.46 27.58
CA LYS A 693 -20.69 20.68 28.60
C LYS A 693 -21.51 19.54 28.00
N ASN A 694 -21.91 19.64 26.74
CA ASN A 694 -22.74 18.65 26.06
C ASN A 694 -21.92 17.64 25.25
N PHE A 695 -20.60 17.58 25.47
CA PHE A 695 -19.73 16.66 24.74
C PHE A 695 -20.11 15.19 24.95
N ALA A 696 -20.20 14.44 23.85
CA ALA A 696 -20.71 13.06 23.82
C ALA A 696 -19.78 12.03 24.47
N ASN A 697 -18.46 12.25 24.44
CA ASN A 697 -17.49 11.39 25.12
C ASN A 697 -17.01 12.06 26.42
N PRO A 698 -17.41 11.56 27.60
CA PRO A 698 -17.02 12.16 28.88
C PRO A 698 -15.51 12.26 29.10
N GLU A 699 -14.72 11.36 28.50
CA GLU A 699 -13.26 11.35 28.62
C GLU A 699 -12.58 12.48 27.82
N ASP A 700 -13.22 12.97 26.76
CA ASP A 700 -12.70 14.05 25.90
C ASP A 700 -13.20 15.44 26.34
N ARG A 701 -14.02 15.50 27.40
CA ARG A 701 -14.59 16.74 27.91
C ARG A 701 -13.52 17.52 28.69
N PRO A 702 -13.28 18.81 28.38
CA PRO A 702 -12.45 19.65 29.23
C PRO A 702 -13.01 19.69 30.65
N THR A 703 -12.20 19.29 31.64
CA THR A 703 -12.62 19.18 33.04
C THR A 703 -12.66 20.54 33.75
N ASP A 704 -11.88 21.51 33.27
CA ASP A 704 -11.84 22.88 33.77
C ASP A 704 -12.12 23.88 32.63
N LEU A 705 -13.37 24.34 32.56
CA LEU A 705 -13.79 25.34 31.56
C LEU A 705 -13.28 26.74 31.89
N ALA A 706 -13.01 27.06 33.16
CA ALA A 706 -12.52 28.38 33.55
C ALA A 706 -11.11 28.64 32.99
N ALA A 707 -10.30 27.58 32.90
CA ALA A 707 -8.98 27.63 32.28
C ALA A 707 -9.01 27.95 30.76
N LEU A 708 -10.17 27.85 30.10
CA LEU A 708 -10.33 28.14 28.67
C LEU A 708 -10.56 29.63 28.37
N GLY A 709 -10.69 30.49 29.40
CA GLY A 709 -10.99 31.91 29.23
C GLY A 709 -12.48 32.18 28.95
N PRO A 710 -12.87 33.41 28.60
CA PRO A 710 -14.26 33.75 28.26
C PRO A 710 -14.64 33.23 26.86
N GLU A 711 -15.94 32.96 26.63
CA GLU A 711 -16.43 32.38 25.36
C GLU A 711 -16.05 33.24 24.14
N ARG A 712 -16.17 34.57 24.25
CA ARG A 712 -15.79 35.53 23.20
C ARG A 712 -14.35 35.39 22.72
N ASP A 713 -13.43 34.91 23.57
CA ASP A 713 -12.02 34.76 23.21
C ASP A 713 -11.74 33.40 22.51
N ARG A 714 -12.78 32.58 22.29
CA ARG A 714 -12.70 31.25 21.67
C ARG A 714 -13.44 31.21 20.34
N GLU A 715 -13.07 32.08 19.40
CA GLU A 715 -13.54 32.03 18.01
C GLU A 715 -13.37 30.63 17.41
N LEU A 716 -14.35 30.18 16.63
CA LEU A 716 -14.27 28.95 15.83
C LEU A 716 -13.39 29.21 14.61
N GLU A 717 -12.09 29.31 14.90
CA GLU A 717 -11.02 29.67 13.98
C GLU A 717 -9.99 28.55 13.86
N PHE A 718 -9.53 28.28 12.64
CA PHE A 718 -8.42 27.36 12.40
C PHE A 718 -7.68 27.65 11.08
N THR A 719 -6.47 27.15 10.97
CA THR A 719 -5.65 27.13 9.76
C THR A 719 -6.09 25.98 8.84
N LEU A 720 -6.35 26.30 7.58
CA LEU A 720 -6.63 25.33 6.51
C LEU A 720 -5.43 25.24 5.57
N ALA A 721 -4.61 24.21 5.78
CA ALA A 721 -3.39 23.99 5.03
C ALA A 721 -3.62 23.26 3.70
N THR A 722 -2.79 23.55 2.70
CA THR A 722 -2.66 22.73 1.48
C THR A 722 -1.26 22.91 0.89
N ASN A 723 -0.92 22.17 -0.16
CA ASN A 723 0.39 22.30 -0.79
C ASN A 723 0.38 23.42 -1.85
N SER A 724 1.35 24.32 -1.73
CA SER A 724 1.55 25.44 -2.63
C SER A 724 1.93 24.97 -4.04
N GLY A 725 1.51 25.72 -5.04
CA GLY A 725 1.80 25.42 -6.45
C GLY A 725 0.83 24.44 -7.10
N ASN A 726 -0.11 23.89 -6.33
CA ASN A 726 -1.27 23.16 -6.82
C ASN A 726 -2.50 24.08 -6.84
N GLN A 727 -2.69 24.77 -7.96
CA GLN A 727 -3.76 25.76 -8.15
C GLN A 727 -5.16 25.16 -7.99
N ILE A 728 -5.32 23.85 -8.23
CA ILE A 728 -6.61 23.17 -8.02
C ILE A 728 -6.95 23.17 -6.53
N ARG A 729 -6.02 22.71 -5.67
CA ARG A 729 -6.24 22.66 -4.22
C ARG A 729 -6.33 24.06 -3.60
N GLU A 730 -5.53 25.02 -4.05
CA GLU A 730 -5.60 26.40 -3.57
C GLU A 730 -6.97 27.05 -3.87
N ARG A 731 -7.55 26.80 -5.06
CA ARG A 731 -8.90 27.26 -5.42
C ARG A 731 -9.98 26.54 -4.61
N ILE A 732 -9.85 25.23 -4.37
CA ILE A 732 -10.77 24.49 -3.50
C ILE A 732 -10.74 25.07 -2.08
N VAL A 733 -9.54 25.29 -1.50
CA VAL A 733 -9.39 25.92 -0.18
C VAL A 733 -10.06 27.28 -0.14
N SER A 734 -9.88 28.12 -1.17
CA SER A 734 -10.52 29.44 -1.23
C SER A 734 -12.06 29.34 -1.24
N LEU A 735 -12.62 28.37 -1.98
CA LEU A 735 -14.07 28.13 -1.98
C LEU A 735 -14.57 27.67 -0.60
N LEU A 736 -13.86 26.72 0.02
CA LEU A 736 -14.19 26.22 1.36
C LEU A 736 -14.15 27.35 2.40
N VAL A 737 -13.10 28.19 2.39
CA VAL A 737 -12.98 29.35 3.30
C VAL A 737 -14.18 30.28 3.15
N ASN A 738 -14.58 30.58 1.92
CA ASN A 738 -15.74 31.45 1.65
C ASN A 738 -17.05 30.84 2.16
N ASP A 739 -17.26 29.54 1.95
CA ASP A 739 -18.48 28.86 2.39
C ASP A 739 -18.53 28.65 3.90
N PHE A 740 -17.39 28.40 4.54
CA PHE A 740 -17.27 28.30 5.99
C PHE A 740 -17.55 29.65 6.66
N ALA A 741 -17.06 30.76 6.09
CA ALA A 741 -17.34 32.09 6.60
C ALA A 741 -18.85 32.43 6.59
N LYS A 742 -19.60 31.99 5.56
CA LYS A 742 -21.06 32.20 5.48
C LYS A 742 -21.86 31.49 6.58
N ILE A 743 -21.26 30.48 7.23
CA ILE A 743 -21.86 29.78 8.37
C ILE A 743 -21.16 30.15 9.69
N GLY A 744 -20.35 31.21 9.73
CA GLY A 744 -19.68 31.70 10.93
C GLY A 744 -18.49 30.86 11.38
N VAL A 745 -17.80 30.18 10.46
CA VAL A 745 -16.58 29.39 10.72
C VAL A 745 -15.40 30.05 10.01
N LYS A 746 -14.37 30.44 10.77
CA LYS A 746 -13.21 31.18 10.24
C LYS A 746 -12.07 30.23 9.90
N ALA A 747 -11.85 29.98 8.62
CA ALA A 747 -10.72 29.17 8.14
C ALA A 747 -9.66 30.06 7.49
N ASN A 748 -8.41 29.97 7.96
CA ASN A 748 -7.29 30.74 7.44
C ASN A 748 -6.49 29.91 6.42
N PRO A 749 -6.52 30.27 5.11
CA PRO A 749 -5.82 29.50 4.09
C PRO A 749 -4.30 29.61 4.28
N ARG A 750 -3.60 28.47 4.27
CA ARG A 750 -2.13 28.41 4.39
C ARG A 750 -1.52 27.43 3.39
N PRO A 751 -1.30 27.83 2.12
CA PRO A 751 -0.50 27.05 1.20
C PRO A 751 0.95 26.99 1.67
N MET A 752 1.58 25.81 1.59
CA MET A 752 2.97 25.60 1.98
C MET A 752 3.66 24.55 1.10
N ASP A 753 4.99 24.47 1.16
CA ASP A 753 5.73 23.45 0.43
C ASP A 753 5.21 22.01 0.73
N PHE A 754 5.19 21.14 -0.29
CA PHE A 754 4.62 19.79 -0.18
C PHE A 754 5.35 18.94 0.86
N ASN A 755 6.69 19.04 0.87
CA ASN A 755 7.53 18.30 1.78
C ASN A 755 7.32 18.76 3.24
N ALA A 756 7.12 20.07 3.47
CA ALA A 756 6.75 20.62 4.78
C ALA A 756 5.35 20.16 5.24
N LEU A 757 4.38 20.09 4.32
CA LEU A 757 3.03 19.62 4.63
C LEU A 757 2.98 18.15 5.02
N VAL A 758 3.70 17.28 4.30
CA VAL A 758 3.81 15.84 4.65
C VAL A 758 4.43 15.66 6.04
N ASN A 759 5.44 16.48 6.40
CA ASN A 759 5.99 16.43 7.76
C ASN A 759 4.92 16.73 8.81
N GLN A 760 4.14 17.81 8.64
CA GLN A 760 3.05 18.16 9.58
C GLN A 760 1.99 17.06 9.70
N LEU A 761 1.68 16.37 8.60
CA LEU A 761 0.78 15.22 8.58
C LEU A 761 1.32 14.10 9.49
N THR A 762 2.59 13.72 9.28
CA THR A 762 3.22 12.61 10.04
C THR A 762 3.52 12.95 11.50
N THR A 763 3.60 14.23 11.86
CA THR A 763 3.79 14.69 13.25
C THR A 763 2.50 15.15 13.93
N SER A 764 1.35 15.14 13.22
CA SER A 764 0.05 15.65 13.70
C SER A 764 0.10 17.10 14.21
N THR A 765 0.90 17.94 13.54
CA THR A 765 1.05 19.37 13.87
C THR A 765 0.31 20.29 12.89
N PHE A 766 -0.80 19.81 12.33
CA PHE A 766 -1.72 20.59 11.48
C PHE A 766 -3.06 20.78 12.20
N GLU A 767 -3.85 21.77 11.78
CA GLU A 767 -5.20 22.01 12.32
C GLU A 767 -6.27 21.39 11.41
N ALA A 768 -6.41 21.90 10.19
CA ALA A 768 -7.16 21.27 9.12
C ALA A 768 -6.35 21.27 7.81
N MET A 769 -6.63 20.34 6.91
CA MET A 769 -5.92 20.28 5.61
C MET A 769 -6.79 19.82 4.45
N VAL A 770 -6.49 20.35 3.26
CA VAL A 770 -6.89 19.78 1.98
C VAL A 770 -5.68 19.12 1.33
N LEU A 771 -5.75 17.80 1.18
CA LEU A 771 -4.70 16.98 0.57
C LEU A 771 -5.34 15.81 -0.20
N GLY A 772 -4.53 14.87 -0.71
CA GLY A 772 -5.05 13.65 -1.29
C GLY A 772 -4.20 12.44 -0.92
N LEU A 773 -4.83 11.27 -0.94
CA LEU A 773 -4.18 9.96 -0.86
C LEU A 773 -4.15 9.36 -2.27
N THR A 774 -3.10 8.61 -2.61
CA THR A 774 -2.93 8.01 -3.95
C THR A 774 -4.00 6.95 -4.27
N GLY A 775 -4.56 6.32 -3.24
CA GLY A 775 -5.52 5.22 -3.38
C GLY A 775 -4.92 3.97 -4.00
N SER A 776 -5.73 2.91 -4.11
CA SER A 776 -5.36 1.66 -4.75
C SER A 776 -6.60 0.82 -5.07
N PRO A 777 -6.47 -0.21 -5.93
CA PRO A 777 -7.53 -1.17 -6.19
C PRO A 777 -7.94 -1.92 -4.92
N GLU A 778 -6.97 -2.31 -4.10
CA GLU A 778 -7.19 -3.03 -2.84
C GLU A 778 -7.29 -2.05 -1.66
N PRO A 779 -8.43 -1.97 -0.94
CA PRO A 779 -8.57 -1.08 0.20
C PRO A 779 -7.61 -1.40 1.36
N ASN A 780 -7.16 -2.66 1.52
CA ASN A 780 -6.22 -3.03 2.60
C ASN A 780 -4.87 -2.31 2.51
N ASN A 781 -4.47 -1.82 1.34
CA ASN A 781 -3.25 -1.03 1.18
C ASN A 781 -3.33 0.30 1.95
N GLY A 782 -4.53 0.76 2.31
CA GLY A 782 -4.76 1.88 3.21
C GLY A 782 -4.79 1.51 4.69
N SER A 783 -4.47 0.28 5.09
CA SER A 783 -4.50 -0.16 6.50
C SER A 783 -3.63 0.71 7.41
N ASN A 784 -2.50 1.19 6.90
CA ASN A 784 -1.63 2.16 7.60
C ASN A 784 -2.30 3.52 7.89
N VAL A 785 -3.33 3.90 7.11
CA VAL A 785 -4.14 5.12 7.32
C VAL A 785 -5.34 4.82 8.21
N TRP A 786 -6.00 3.69 7.98
CA TRP A 786 -7.31 3.39 8.56
C TRP A 786 -7.24 2.70 9.90
N LYS A 787 -6.28 1.80 10.11
CA LYS A 787 -6.16 1.11 11.39
C LYS A 787 -5.69 2.05 12.48
N THR A 788 -6.20 1.86 13.69
CA THR A 788 -5.91 2.72 14.86
C THR A 788 -4.45 2.70 15.27
N ASN A 789 -3.73 1.63 14.95
CA ASN A 789 -2.30 1.48 15.17
C ASN A 789 -1.44 1.85 13.94
N GLY A 790 -2.06 2.28 12.84
CA GLY A 790 -1.38 2.62 11.60
C GLY A 790 -0.57 3.91 11.71
N ARG A 791 0.59 3.94 11.05
CA ARG A 791 1.52 5.09 11.10
C ARG A 791 0.94 6.36 10.48
N LEU A 792 -0.03 6.25 9.57
CA LEU A 792 -0.72 7.37 8.91
C LEU A 792 -2.15 7.56 9.44
N HIS A 793 -2.45 7.12 10.66
CA HIS A 793 -3.68 7.48 11.36
C HIS A 793 -3.67 8.94 11.88
N PHE A 794 -3.19 9.85 11.04
CA PHE A 794 -2.75 11.21 11.38
C PHE A 794 -3.86 12.13 11.86
N TRP A 795 -5.10 11.80 11.50
CA TRP A 795 -6.27 12.56 11.92
C TRP A 795 -6.62 12.29 13.39
N ARG A 796 -6.13 11.21 14.02
CA ARG A 796 -6.34 10.92 15.46
C ARG A 796 -5.38 9.87 16.05
N TYR A 797 -4.07 10.15 16.12
CA TYR A 797 -3.11 9.18 16.67
C TYR A 797 -3.43 8.68 18.10
N SER A 798 -4.13 9.48 18.91
CA SER A 798 -4.59 9.08 20.25
C SER A 798 -5.52 7.86 20.26
N SER A 799 -6.16 7.53 19.13
CA SER A 799 -6.98 6.32 18.98
C SER A 799 -6.22 5.02 19.17
N LYS A 800 -4.90 5.02 19.02
CA LYS A 800 -4.06 3.84 19.31
C LYS A 800 -4.24 3.33 20.75
N GLU A 801 -4.49 4.24 21.68
CA GLU A 801 -4.69 3.90 23.10
C GLU A 801 -6.18 3.73 23.44
N LYS A 802 -7.03 4.59 22.88
CA LYS A 802 -8.46 4.67 23.21
C LYS A 802 -9.33 4.86 21.98
N PRO A 803 -9.50 3.83 21.14
CA PRO A 803 -10.29 3.98 19.93
C PRO A 803 -11.79 3.97 20.23
N PRO A 804 -12.61 4.83 19.59
CA PRO A 804 -14.05 4.75 19.63
C PRO A 804 -14.53 3.45 18.96
N ALA A 805 -15.76 3.04 19.27
CA ALA A 805 -16.33 1.78 18.80
C ALA A 805 -16.32 1.63 17.27
N TRP A 806 -16.57 2.71 16.52
CA TRP A 806 -16.59 2.65 15.06
C TRP A 806 -15.19 2.43 14.47
N GLU A 807 -14.13 2.98 15.07
CA GLU A 807 -12.75 2.74 14.62
C GLU A 807 -12.31 1.31 14.94
N LYS A 808 -12.70 0.77 16.09
CA LYS A 808 -12.50 -0.65 16.41
C LYS A 808 -13.17 -1.55 15.36
N ARG A 809 -14.39 -1.19 14.93
CA ARG A 809 -15.07 -1.93 13.86
C ARG A 809 -14.32 -1.81 12.53
N VAL A 810 -13.74 -0.65 12.22
CA VAL A 810 -12.88 -0.50 11.03
C VAL A 810 -11.63 -1.39 11.14
N ASP A 811 -10.96 -1.46 12.29
CA ASP A 811 -9.84 -2.38 12.51
C ASP A 811 -10.23 -3.84 12.20
N GLU A 812 -11.37 -4.28 12.76
CA GLU A 812 -11.93 -5.62 12.51
C GLU A 812 -12.22 -5.87 11.03
N LEU A 813 -12.84 -4.91 10.34
CA LEU A 813 -13.17 -5.04 8.91
C LEU A 813 -11.91 -5.13 8.05
N PHE A 814 -10.84 -4.41 8.40
CA PHE A 814 -9.56 -4.53 7.70
C PHE A 814 -8.89 -5.88 7.94
N ASP A 815 -8.97 -6.43 9.15
CA ASP A 815 -8.45 -7.77 9.46
C ASP A 815 -9.28 -8.86 8.76
N LEU A 816 -10.60 -8.74 8.73
CA LEU A 816 -11.49 -9.63 7.97
C LEU A 816 -11.21 -9.53 6.46
N GLY A 817 -11.13 -8.32 5.90
CA GLY A 817 -10.86 -8.09 4.48
C GLY A 817 -9.49 -8.58 4.03
N ALA A 818 -8.49 -8.57 4.92
CA ALA A 818 -7.17 -9.12 4.69
C ALA A 818 -7.14 -10.66 4.71
N THR A 819 -7.97 -11.29 5.55
CA THR A 819 -7.96 -12.75 5.78
C THR A 819 -8.96 -13.51 4.92
N THR A 820 -9.88 -12.80 4.27
CA THR A 820 -10.93 -13.37 3.41
C THR A 820 -10.50 -13.43 1.95
N PHE A 821 -10.70 -14.58 1.31
CA PHE A 821 -10.39 -14.83 -0.11
C PHE A 821 -11.66 -15.03 -0.97
N ASP A 822 -12.83 -15.11 -0.34
CA ASP A 822 -14.10 -15.05 -1.07
C ASP A 822 -14.36 -13.59 -1.48
N GLU A 823 -14.31 -13.31 -2.78
CA GLU A 823 -14.38 -11.94 -3.28
C GLU A 823 -15.71 -11.24 -3.01
N ASP A 824 -16.82 -11.98 -2.88
CA ASP A 824 -18.13 -11.38 -2.60
C ASP A 824 -18.30 -11.05 -1.11
N GLU A 825 -17.73 -11.86 -0.22
CA GLU A 825 -17.57 -11.52 1.19
C GLU A 825 -16.65 -10.31 1.37
N VAL A 826 -15.51 -10.25 0.67
CA VAL A 826 -14.61 -9.08 0.73
C VAL A 826 -15.33 -7.80 0.29
N LYS A 827 -16.12 -7.84 -0.79
CA LYS A 827 -16.95 -6.69 -1.20
C LYS A 827 -17.97 -6.30 -0.14
N ARG A 828 -18.59 -7.26 0.57
CA ARG A 828 -19.52 -6.97 1.68
C ARG A 828 -18.82 -6.31 2.86
N ILE A 829 -17.65 -6.80 3.24
CA ILE A 829 -16.80 -6.23 4.30
C ILE A 829 -16.45 -4.77 3.97
N TYR A 830 -15.92 -4.52 2.77
CA TYR A 830 -15.52 -3.15 2.40
C TYR A 830 -16.71 -2.23 2.10
N LYS A 831 -17.88 -2.77 1.78
CA LYS A 831 -19.11 -1.98 1.72
C LYS A 831 -19.51 -1.47 3.11
N GLU A 832 -19.44 -2.32 4.15
CA GLU A 832 -19.68 -1.90 5.54
C GLU A 832 -18.68 -0.82 5.96
N PHE A 833 -17.40 -1.00 5.64
CA PHE A 833 -16.36 -0.01 5.90
C PHE A 833 -16.69 1.37 5.30
N GLN A 834 -17.07 1.40 4.02
CA GLN A 834 -17.43 2.65 3.33
C GLN A 834 -18.61 3.35 4.02
N LYS A 835 -19.62 2.58 4.45
CA LYS A 835 -20.77 3.11 5.20
C LYS A 835 -20.34 3.72 6.53
N ILE A 836 -19.60 2.98 7.36
CA ILE A 836 -19.15 3.45 8.68
C ILE A 836 -18.32 4.74 8.56
N VAL A 837 -17.38 4.78 7.62
CA VAL A 837 -16.53 5.96 7.41
C VAL A 837 -17.36 7.15 6.95
N SER A 838 -18.29 6.95 6.02
CA SER A 838 -19.16 8.04 5.54
C SER A 838 -20.01 8.63 6.65
N GLU A 839 -20.44 7.84 7.64
CA GLU A 839 -21.25 8.32 8.77
C GLU A 839 -20.42 9.07 9.83
N ASN A 840 -19.13 8.76 9.94
CA ASN A 840 -18.22 9.31 10.95
C ASN A 840 -17.30 10.43 10.43
N LEU A 841 -17.10 10.54 9.11
CA LEU A 841 -16.36 11.60 8.44
C LEU A 841 -14.98 11.93 9.07
N PRO A 842 -14.07 10.96 9.28
CA PRO A 842 -12.67 11.30 9.58
C PRO A 842 -12.04 12.12 8.44
N TYR A 843 -12.50 11.85 7.21
CA TYR A 843 -12.26 12.64 6.01
C TYR A 843 -13.58 13.08 5.41
N ILE A 844 -13.63 14.31 4.94
CA ILE A 844 -14.70 14.82 4.08
C ILE A 844 -14.17 14.77 2.65
N TYR A 845 -14.60 13.75 1.91
CA TYR A 845 -14.23 13.60 0.51
C TYR A 845 -14.82 14.71 -0.36
N LEU A 846 -14.03 15.17 -1.32
CA LEU A 846 -14.37 16.27 -2.22
C LEU A 846 -14.81 15.69 -3.57
N VAL A 847 -13.90 15.61 -4.53
CA VAL A 847 -14.17 15.14 -5.89
C VAL A 847 -13.09 14.17 -6.32
N ASN A 848 -13.43 13.28 -7.25
CA ASN A 848 -12.52 12.40 -7.94
C ASN A 848 -12.37 12.89 -9.38
N GLN A 849 -11.17 13.30 -9.76
CA GLN A 849 -10.90 13.87 -11.08
C GLN A 849 -10.90 12.81 -12.16
N GLN A 850 -11.23 13.20 -13.39
CA GLN A 850 -10.97 12.34 -14.54
C GLN A 850 -9.47 12.21 -14.78
N PHE A 851 -9.05 11.05 -15.25
CA PHE A 851 -7.67 10.83 -15.66
C PHE A 851 -7.41 11.53 -16.98
N LEU A 852 -6.59 12.58 -16.94
CA LEU A 852 -6.15 13.34 -18.11
C LEU A 852 -4.65 13.17 -18.31
N TYR A 853 -4.25 12.96 -19.55
CA TYR A 853 -2.85 12.81 -19.91
C TYR A 853 -2.57 13.44 -21.28
N ALA A 854 -1.43 14.14 -21.39
CA ALA A 854 -0.96 14.70 -22.63
C ALA A 854 0.51 14.33 -22.83
N SER A 855 0.87 13.95 -24.05
CA SER A 855 2.22 13.55 -24.43
C SER A 855 2.52 13.95 -25.86
N LYS A 856 3.80 13.94 -26.24
CA LYS A 856 4.18 14.06 -27.66
C LYS A 856 3.65 12.84 -28.43
N ALA A 857 3.05 13.06 -29.60
CA ALA A 857 2.36 12.01 -30.34
C ALA A 857 3.29 10.94 -30.93
N ASP A 858 4.59 11.23 -31.00
CA ASP A 858 5.64 10.29 -31.41
C ASP A 858 6.23 9.48 -30.24
N LEU A 859 5.70 9.63 -29.02
CA LEU A 859 5.97 8.72 -27.90
C LEU A 859 5.18 7.43 -28.12
N GLY A 860 5.87 6.30 -28.27
CA GLY A 860 5.24 4.98 -28.37
C GLY A 860 4.91 4.37 -27.01
N ASN A 861 4.00 3.39 -27.00
CA ASN A 861 3.56 2.61 -25.82
C ASN A 861 2.86 3.41 -24.71
N ASN A 862 2.26 4.55 -25.04
CA ASN A 862 1.47 5.38 -24.13
C ASN A 862 -0.05 5.26 -24.37
N GLU A 863 -0.51 4.32 -25.21
CA GLU A 863 -1.93 4.01 -25.44
C GLU A 863 -2.64 3.45 -24.19
N ASN A 864 -1.88 2.75 -23.34
CA ASN A 864 -2.40 1.96 -22.22
C ASN A 864 -2.30 2.68 -20.87
N PHE A 865 -1.88 3.94 -20.87
CA PHE A 865 -1.93 4.76 -19.65
C PHE A 865 -3.36 4.80 -19.13
N LYS A 866 -3.52 4.74 -17.81
CA LYS A 866 -4.85 4.73 -17.19
C LYS A 866 -4.81 5.14 -15.72
N PRO A 867 -5.97 5.34 -15.06
CA PRO A 867 -6.06 5.54 -13.62
C PRO A 867 -5.20 4.51 -12.87
N ASN A 868 -4.15 4.97 -12.17
CA ASN A 868 -3.09 4.20 -11.47
C ASN A 868 -1.79 3.90 -12.23
N TRP A 869 -1.76 3.97 -13.55
CA TRP A 869 -0.56 3.65 -14.35
C TRP A 869 -0.33 4.69 -15.43
N GLY A 870 0.59 5.61 -15.16
CA GLY A 870 1.07 6.62 -16.11
C GLY A 870 2.49 6.34 -16.58
N VAL A 871 3.20 7.39 -16.97
CA VAL A 871 4.57 7.32 -17.52
C VAL A 871 5.54 6.44 -16.74
N LEU A 872 5.48 6.44 -15.41
CA LEU A 872 6.42 5.69 -14.57
C LEU A 872 6.23 4.16 -14.69
N ALA A 873 4.98 3.71 -14.80
CA ALA A 873 4.66 2.29 -14.88
C ALA A 873 5.16 1.63 -16.17
N PHE A 874 5.34 2.43 -17.22
CA PHE A 874 5.77 1.99 -18.54
C PHE A 874 7.17 2.52 -18.90
N ALA A 875 7.90 3.08 -17.94
CA ALA A 875 9.15 3.80 -18.18
C ALA A 875 10.23 2.96 -18.89
N ASP A 876 10.17 1.63 -18.80
CA ASP A 876 11.04 0.70 -19.49
C ASP A 876 10.65 0.47 -20.96
N THR A 877 9.36 0.55 -21.28
CA THR A 877 8.80 0.24 -22.60
C THR A 877 8.48 1.47 -23.46
N LEU A 878 8.49 2.68 -22.91
CA LEU A 878 8.31 3.91 -23.68
C LEU A 878 9.52 4.20 -24.59
N TRP A 879 9.25 4.72 -25.80
CA TRP A 879 10.30 5.00 -26.79
C TRP A 879 9.90 6.09 -27.79
N TRP A 880 10.88 6.70 -28.47
CA TRP A 880 10.62 7.70 -29.52
C TRP A 880 10.46 7.04 -30.89
N LYS A 881 9.31 7.24 -31.54
CA LYS A 881 9.08 6.87 -32.96
C LYS A 881 9.92 7.73 -33.91
N ASN A 882 10.18 8.98 -33.54
CA ASN A 882 11.01 9.89 -34.30
C ASN A 882 12.51 9.58 -34.15
N GLU A 883 13.22 9.39 -35.27
CA GLU A 883 14.64 9.03 -35.28
C GLU A 883 15.56 10.15 -34.74
N GLN A 884 15.24 11.42 -34.99
CA GLN A 884 16.05 12.54 -34.51
C GLN A 884 15.98 12.70 -33.00
N ARG A 885 14.88 12.31 -32.36
CA ARG A 885 14.76 12.29 -30.88
C ARG A 885 15.50 11.10 -30.25
N ARG A 886 15.72 10.02 -31.00
CA ARG A 886 16.51 8.87 -30.57
C ARG A 886 18.02 9.10 -30.67
N LYS A 887 18.45 9.90 -31.64
CA LYS A 887 19.84 10.32 -31.82
C LYS A 887 20.17 11.46 -30.86
#